data_AF-A0A7X6YC53-F1
#
_entry.id   AF-A0A7X6YC53-F1
#
_cell.length_a   1.000
_cell.length_b   1.000
_cell.length_c   1.000
_cell.angle_alpha   90.00
_cell.angle_beta   90.00
_cell.angle_gamma   90.00
#
_symmetry.space_group_name_H-M   'P 1'
#
loop_
_entity.id
_entity.type
_entity.pdbx_description
1 polymer ?
#
loop_
_entity_poly.entity_id
_entity_poly.type
_entity_poly.pdbx_seq_one_letter_code
_entity_poly.pdbx_strand_id
1 'polypeptide(L)'
;DLKKLFRPERDTLLRDVCLDFDGKRMLFSGLDRTNRWAVFQIAGDGGSLRQLSPSGYPDLDFFDACYLPNGKIILCSNAYYVGVPCLDGKYKVCSLYLLDPATKRLRQLTFDQDHGNDPVVLNDGRVLYQRWEYSDIPHYFARRRMTMNPDGTGQLALYGSNSWFPTAFRFARPVPGHPTMLAGILSGHHCRGGYGDAGRLALIDPALAGAYPFRYRPASKEWGEAGEPIAVTPEILPAEKTGFLQLIPGYGKTVEGTVCDAAVTDLYLKQHPSLATHPHPLSEKYFLVSMKPDAESLWGIYLVDIFDNATLIAEEEDAALFEPQLFRPRPRPPVMPDRVNLTSKTADVHVADIYFGPGLQGVPRGTVKAIRVFAYHFCYLGKGGFNLIGSESGWDVKRVLGTARVEADGSACFQIPANTPVSLQPLDAGGNAVQLMRSWLVGMPGERVSCAGCHEDRRASLPPQRSIAETRHSEPLTPWLGPARPFAFTHEVYPVLERHCIGCHSDKPVAGPRGKPCFKEPKTAYDTLHPYVRRAGIEGDMALLNPMEYHTSTSRLFQMLEKGHHGVTFASMGGEARERLACWIDLNAPFAGNWDPPEWKGIDPVARRLDLAKQFAGADVCPEAEHAAAAEAFRNRKPVEFVKPPPVAPISPDGLQAVGFPMDTAAARSLQTACAGGLPDRIELGSGVVMRLAAIPAGEFVMGSLDGAADERPRAVVRVKKPFAMAVTEVTNGQYAQFDPEHDTRYIDMHFMDHVVPGHIANHPDQPVARVSCEDALAFCAWLSGKFGLRVTLPDEAQWEWAARAGTDTRFFYGGEDADFGRFANLADSDLRNYRMKWEGPSVLQNRFPYPPEMNFPLHDPRFKDNWFVVDYAGQTEANAWGLKDMVGNVSEWTRSVYAAYPYPGAEPEGETRKVARGGSWADRPVDAGASVRRAYQPWQKVFDVGFRVIVEVE
;
A
#
# COMPACT_ATOMS: atom_id res chain seq x y z
N ASP A 1 -30.20 33.47 -30.00
CA ASP A 1 -28.93 33.96 -30.60
C ASP A 1 -27.80 33.90 -29.60
N LEU A 2 -26.73 33.17 -29.93
CA LEU A 2 -25.50 33.10 -29.13
C LEU A 2 -24.68 34.38 -29.36
N LYS A 3 -24.32 35.09 -28.28
CA LYS A 3 -23.42 36.24 -28.36
C LYS A 3 -21.97 35.76 -28.22
N LYS A 4 -21.20 35.91 -29.31
CA LYS A 4 -19.76 35.64 -29.30
C LYS A 4 -19.01 36.74 -28.53
N LEU A 5 -18.30 36.37 -27.46
CA LEU A 5 -17.49 37.31 -26.68
C LEU A 5 -16.07 37.42 -27.20
N PHE A 6 -15.45 36.31 -27.58
CA PHE A 6 -14.07 36.24 -28.03
C PHE A 6 -13.86 35.04 -28.95
N ARG A 7 -12.99 35.20 -29.96
CA ARG A 7 -12.45 34.11 -30.78
C ARG A 7 -10.95 34.38 -30.94
N PRO A 8 -10.08 33.39 -30.71
CA PRO A 8 -8.65 33.55 -30.98
C PRO A 8 -8.41 33.80 -32.47
N GLU A 9 -7.35 34.53 -32.82
CA GLU A 9 -6.98 34.82 -34.22
C GLU A 9 -6.63 33.55 -35.02
N ARG A 10 -6.19 32.51 -34.32
CA ARG A 10 -5.87 31.19 -34.86
C ARG A 10 -6.89 30.20 -34.35
N ASP A 11 -7.18 29.16 -35.13
CA ASP A 11 -8.03 28.06 -34.70
C ASP A 11 -7.29 27.21 -33.65
N THR A 12 -7.41 27.65 -32.39
CA THR A 12 -6.78 27.04 -31.23
C THR A 12 -7.83 26.80 -30.16
N LEU A 13 -7.64 25.74 -29.37
CA LEU A 13 -8.52 25.40 -28.27
C LEU A 13 -8.44 26.45 -27.15
N LEU A 14 -9.61 26.87 -26.66
CA LEU A 14 -9.75 27.61 -25.40
C LEU A 14 -10.38 26.68 -24.36
N ARG A 15 -9.89 26.72 -23.13
CA ARG A 15 -10.37 25.87 -22.02
C ARG A 15 -10.39 26.64 -20.70
N ASP A 16 -10.84 25.96 -19.66
CA ASP A 16 -10.82 26.33 -18.25
C ASP A 16 -11.50 27.67 -17.97
N VAL A 17 -12.71 27.86 -18.49
CA VAL A 17 -13.46 29.11 -18.30
C VAL A 17 -13.87 29.23 -16.83
N CYS A 18 -13.44 30.32 -16.17
CA CYS A 18 -13.79 30.61 -14.79
C CYS A 18 -14.35 32.03 -14.63
N LEU A 19 -15.63 32.14 -14.30
CA LEU A 19 -16.29 33.43 -14.04
C LEU A 19 -15.98 33.96 -12.64
N ASP A 20 -15.61 35.24 -12.54
CA ASP A 20 -15.45 35.92 -11.25
C ASP A 20 -16.82 36.01 -10.53
N PHE A 21 -16.79 36.13 -9.22
CA PHE A 21 -17.98 36.12 -8.38
C PHE A 21 -18.97 37.26 -8.70
N ASP A 22 -18.48 38.39 -9.23
CA ASP A 22 -19.34 39.51 -9.63
C ASP A 22 -19.93 39.39 -11.05
N GLY A 23 -19.53 38.36 -11.81
CA GLY A 23 -19.98 38.14 -13.18
C GLY A 23 -19.43 39.13 -14.21
N LYS A 24 -18.48 40.01 -13.85
CA LYS A 24 -18.00 41.10 -14.74
C LYS A 24 -16.76 40.75 -15.55
N ARG A 25 -16.09 39.65 -15.21
CA ARG A 25 -14.86 39.20 -15.87
C ARG A 25 -14.69 37.70 -15.72
N MET A 26 -13.96 37.09 -16.63
CA MET A 26 -13.70 35.65 -16.63
C MET A 26 -12.24 35.35 -16.99
N LEU A 27 -11.75 34.24 -16.47
CA LEU A 27 -10.47 33.63 -16.87
C LEU A 27 -10.73 32.56 -17.93
N PHE A 28 -9.72 32.31 -18.75
CA PHE A 28 -9.63 31.11 -19.59
C PHE A 28 -8.16 30.80 -19.90
N SER A 29 -7.89 29.55 -20.24
CA SER A 29 -6.61 29.07 -20.77
C SER A 29 -6.63 29.12 -22.30
N GLY A 30 -5.54 29.61 -22.89
CA GLY A 30 -5.34 29.64 -24.33
C GLY A 30 -3.86 29.70 -24.70
N LEU A 31 -3.55 29.67 -26.00
CA LEU A 31 -2.18 29.81 -26.47
C LEU A 31 -1.79 31.29 -26.59
N ASP A 32 -0.65 31.65 -26.04
CA ASP A 32 -0.05 32.98 -26.22
C ASP A 32 0.66 33.11 -27.59
N ARG A 33 1.29 34.26 -27.81
CA ARG A 33 2.02 34.58 -29.04
C ARG A 33 3.24 33.69 -29.28
N THR A 34 3.72 32.99 -28.25
CA THR A 34 4.87 32.08 -28.29
C THR A 34 4.45 30.61 -28.34
N ASN A 35 3.15 30.33 -28.54
CA ASN A 35 2.57 28.98 -28.52
C ASN A 35 2.70 28.27 -27.17
N ARG A 36 2.71 29.01 -26.06
CA ARG A 36 2.63 28.45 -24.71
C ARG A 36 1.23 28.60 -24.15
N TRP A 37 0.80 27.62 -23.36
CA TRP A 37 -0.44 27.76 -22.61
C TRP A 37 -0.29 28.89 -21.59
N ALA A 38 -1.25 29.79 -21.61
CA ALA A 38 -1.29 30.96 -20.75
C ALA A 38 -2.71 31.21 -20.23
N VAL A 39 -2.78 31.89 -19.09
CA VAL A 39 -4.04 32.29 -18.46
C VAL A 39 -4.36 33.71 -18.88
N PHE A 40 -5.54 33.90 -19.46
CA PHE A 40 -6.05 35.18 -19.90
C PHE A 40 -7.23 35.61 -19.03
N GLN A 41 -7.46 36.92 -18.99
CA GLN A 41 -8.64 37.53 -18.41
C GLN A 41 -9.32 38.40 -19.48
N ILE A 42 -10.65 38.30 -19.55
CA ILE A 42 -11.49 39.15 -20.39
C ILE A 42 -12.66 39.72 -19.59
N ALA A 43 -13.15 40.90 -19.96
CA ALA A 43 -14.36 41.47 -19.40
C ALA A 43 -15.62 40.75 -19.92
N GLY A 44 -16.70 40.81 -19.14
CA GLY A 44 -17.97 40.14 -19.45
C GLY A 44 -18.68 40.65 -20.71
N ASP A 45 -18.27 41.81 -21.22
CA ASP A 45 -18.76 42.36 -22.49
C ASP A 45 -17.93 41.93 -23.71
N GLY A 46 -16.80 41.22 -23.50
CA GLY A 46 -15.83 40.84 -24.53
C GLY A 46 -14.63 41.81 -24.65
N GLY A 47 -14.60 42.89 -23.87
CA GLY A 47 -13.51 43.87 -23.87
C GLY A 47 -12.32 43.48 -22.99
N SER A 48 -11.27 44.33 -23.04
CA SER A 48 -10.14 44.32 -22.08
C SER A 48 -9.41 42.97 -21.91
N LEU A 49 -9.29 42.19 -22.99
CA LEU A 49 -8.51 40.96 -23.01
C LEU A 49 -7.04 41.23 -22.62
N ARG A 50 -6.53 40.48 -21.65
CA ARG A 50 -5.13 40.54 -21.22
C ARG A 50 -4.61 39.20 -20.73
N GLN A 51 -3.33 38.93 -20.97
CA GLN A 51 -2.63 37.81 -20.36
C GLN A 51 -2.29 38.13 -18.90
N LEU A 52 -2.57 37.20 -18.00
CA LEU A 52 -2.25 37.33 -16.57
C LEU A 52 -0.99 36.56 -16.19
N SER A 53 -0.81 35.36 -16.73
CA SER A 53 0.37 34.53 -16.49
C SER A 53 1.64 35.13 -17.12
N PRO A 54 2.83 34.82 -16.59
CA PRO A 54 4.08 35.27 -17.18
C PRO A 54 4.29 34.73 -18.60
N SER A 55 4.94 35.53 -19.46
CA SER A 55 5.33 35.15 -20.82
C SER A 55 6.86 35.01 -21.01
N GLY A 56 7.64 35.20 -19.93
CA GLY A 56 9.11 35.20 -19.96
C GLY A 56 9.75 33.82 -19.90
N TYR A 57 8.95 32.74 -19.89
CA TYR A 57 9.44 31.38 -19.71
C TYR A 57 9.13 30.53 -20.94
N PRO A 58 10.11 30.27 -21.82
CA PRO A 58 9.87 29.59 -23.10
C PRO A 58 9.57 28.10 -22.94
N ASP A 59 9.82 27.52 -21.75
CA ASP A 59 9.69 26.11 -21.41
C ASP A 59 8.48 25.80 -20.52
N LEU A 60 7.78 26.82 -19.99
CA LEU A 60 6.69 26.68 -19.02
C LEU A 60 5.30 26.95 -19.61
N ASP A 61 4.31 26.27 -19.07
CA ASP A 61 2.88 26.44 -19.37
C ASP A 61 2.13 26.89 -18.12
N PHE A 62 1.09 27.70 -18.31
CA PHE A 62 0.17 28.14 -17.27
C PHE A 62 -1.28 27.97 -17.75
N PHE A 63 -2.11 27.25 -17.00
CA PHE A 63 -3.47 26.89 -17.41
C PHE A 63 -4.34 26.58 -16.18
N ASP A 64 -5.59 26.17 -16.39
CA ASP A 64 -6.55 25.74 -15.37
C ASP A 64 -6.59 26.63 -14.13
N ALA A 65 -7.14 27.83 -14.32
CA ALA A 65 -7.10 28.90 -13.32
C ALA A 65 -8.47 29.20 -12.72
N CYS A 66 -8.49 29.51 -11.42
CA CYS A 66 -9.69 29.98 -10.74
C CYS A 66 -9.45 31.20 -9.86
N TYR A 67 -10.48 32.04 -9.73
CA TYR A 67 -10.46 33.20 -8.85
C TYR A 67 -10.59 32.79 -7.38
N LEU A 68 -9.78 33.42 -6.53
CA LEU A 68 -9.93 33.38 -5.08
C LEU A 68 -10.80 34.55 -4.59
N PRO A 69 -11.50 34.42 -3.44
CA PRO A 69 -12.34 35.48 -2.89
C PRO A 69 -11.61 36.81 -2.61
N ASN A 70 -10.29 36.76 -2.39
CA ASN A 70 -9.44 37.93 -2.16
C ASN A 70 -8.92 38.59 -3.46
N GLY A 71 -9.30 38.09 -4.63
CA GLY A 71 -8.87 38.62 -5.93
C GLY A 71 -7.54 38.07 -6.45
N LYS A 72 -6.83 37.23 -5.68
CA LYS A 72 -5.71 36.42 -6.19
C LYS A 72 -6.26 35.29 -7.07
N ILE A 73 -5.36 34.60 -7.77
CA ILE A 73 -5.70 33.52 -8.70
C ILE A 73 -4.87 32.29 -8.34
N ILE A 74 -5.48 31.12 -8.36
CA ILE A 74 -4.75 29.85 -8.43
C ILE A 74 -4.75 29.38 -9.86
N LEU A 75 -3.62 28.86 -10.33
CA LEU A 75 -3.45 28.29 -11.66
C LEU A 75 -2.56 27.04 -11.61
N CYS A 76 -2.64 26.20 -12.62
CA CYS A 76 -1.73 25.08 -12.84
C CYS A 76 -0.51 25.50 -13.68
N SER A 77 0.64 24.92 -13.38
CA SER A 77 1.85 25.06 -14.19
C SER A 77 2.74 23.82 -14.11
N ASN A 78 3.55 23.60 -15.14
CA ASN A 78 4.61 22.60 -15.16
C ASN A 78 5.96 23.11 -14.60
N ALA A 79 5.95 24.25 -13.90
CA ALA A 79 7.15 24.85 -13.31
C ALA A 79 7.80 24.04 -12.18
N TYR A 80 7.13 23.00 -11.65
CA TYR A 80 7.78 22.06 -10.72
C TYR A 80 8.85 21.21 -11.41
N TYR A 81 8.74 21.08 -12.74
CA TYR A 81 9.74 20.44 -13.60
C TYR A 81 9.97 18.95 -13.25
N VAL A 82 8.86 18.26 -12.95
CA VAL A 82 8.77 16.82 -12.68
C VAL A 82 8.18 16.09 -13.88
N GLY A 83 8.65 14.87 -14.13
CA GLY A 83 8.14 13.99 -15.17
C GLY A 83 7.08 13.03 -14.64
N VAL A 84 6.19 12.55 -15.51
CA VAL A 84 5.22 11.50 -15.15
C VAL A 84 5.95 10.14 -15.09
N PRO A 85 5.99 9.46 -13.93
CA PRO A 85 6.84 8.29 -13.73
C PRO A 85 6.38 7.04 -14.52
N CYS A 86 5.07 6.84 -14.69
CA CYS A 86 4.52 5.72 -15.49
C CYS A 86 4.73 5.85 -17.00
N LEU A 87 5.23 7.01 -17.46
CA LEU A 87 5.54 7.30 -18.87
C LEU A 87 7.02 7.66 -19.05
N ASP A 88 7.89 7.05 -18.25
CA ASP A 88 9.35 7.23 -18.26
C ASP A 88 9.82 8.69 -18.12
N GLY A 89 9.02 9.55 -17.49
CA GLY A 89 9.29 10.98 -17.38
C GLY A 89 9.09 11.78 -18.67
N LYS A 90 8.48 11.20 -19.72
CA LYS A 90 8.31 11.87 -21.04
C LYS A 90 7.33 13.03 -21.01
N TYR A 91 6.34 12.99 -20.11
CA TYR A 91 5.30 14.00 -19.97
C TYR A 91 5.54 14.86 -18.74
N LYS A 92 5.11 16.13 -18.83
CA LYS A 92 5.30 17.11 -17.76
C LYS A 92 4.17 17.00 -16.75
N VAL A 93 4.53 16.95 -15.47
CA VAL A 93 3.59 17.06 -14.36
C VAL A 93 3.16 18.51 -14.17
N CYS A 94 1.90 18.72 -13.76
CA CYS A 94 1.40 20.03 -13.35
C CYS A 94 1.23 20.11 -11.83
N SER A 95 1.47 21.29 -11.28
CA SER A 95 1.27 21.63 -9.87
C SER A 95 0.54 22.97 -9.75
N LEU A 96 0.00 23.27 -8.58
CA LEU A 96 -0.76 24.50 -8.36
C LEU A 96 0.14 25.65 -7.89
N TYR A 97 -0.15 26.85 -8.38
CA TYR A 97 0.55 28.09 -8.08
C TYR A 97 -0.42 29.20 -7.73
N LEU A 98 -0.06 30.02 -6.75
CA LEU A 98 -0.75 31.25 -6.39
C LEU A 98 -0.16 32.42 -7.20
N LEU A 99 -0.99 33.07 -8.01
CA LEU A 99 -0.70 34.31 -8.72
C LEU A 99 -1.36 35.49 -8.02
N ASP A 100 -0.56 36.47 -7.63
CA ASP A 100 -1.05 37.80 -7.29
C ASP A 100 -1.08 38.68 -8.55
N PRO A 101 -2.25 39.04 -9.09
CA PRO A 101 -2.34 39.82 -10.31
C PRO A 101 -1.82 41.26 -10.15
N ALA A 102 -1.73 41.80 -8.93
CA ALA A 102 -1.24 43.15 -8.66
C ALA A 102 0.29 43.21 -8.72
N THR A 103 0.96 42.21 -8.12
CA THR A 103 2.43 42.16 -8.06
C THR A 103 3.06 41.26 -9.13
N LYS A 104 2.23 40.48 -9.85
CA LYS A 104 2.66 39.41 -10.78
C LYS A 104 3.50 38.31 -10.14
N ARG A 105 3.54 38.24 -8.81
CA ARG A 105 4.29 37.22 -8.08
C ARG A 105 3.58 35.87 -8.17
N LEU A 106 4.34 34.84 -8.50
CA LEU A 106 3.94 33.44 -8.44
C LEU A 106 4.57 32.75 -7.22
N ARG A 107 3.81 31.85 -6.59
CA ARG A 107 4.31 30.95 -5.54
C ARG A 107 3.73 29.55 -5.72
N GLN A 108 4.57 28.53 -5.68
CA GLN A 108 4.14 27.13 -5.73
C GLN A 108 3.37 26.77 -4.46
N LEU A 109 2.26 26.04 -4.62
CA LEU A 109 1.40 25.58 -3.53
C LEU A 109 1.49 24.07 -3.32
N THR A 110 1.60 23.27 -4.39
CA THR A 110 1.64 21.81 -4.28
C THR A 110 2.96 21.23 -4.80
N PHE A 111 3.38 20.12 -4.19
CA PHE A 111 4.70 19.49 -4.37
C PHE A 111 4.51 17.97 -4.51
N ASP A 112 3.68 17.59 -5.48
CA ASP A 112 3.19 16.23 -5.66
C ASP A 112 4.00 15.49 -6.74
N GLN A 113 4.08 14.16 -6.61
CA GLN A 113 4.76 13.27 -7.56
C GLN A 113 4.24 13.44 -8.99
N ASP A 114 2.91 13.55 -9.11
CA ASP A 114 2.16 13.59 -10.35
C ASP A 114 1.21 14.81 -10.36
N HIS A 115 0.24 14.80 -11.28
CA HIS A 115 -0.64 15.93 -11.52
C HIS A 115 -1.42 16.36 -10.27
N GLY A 116 -1.22 17.64 -9.91
CA GLY A 116 -2.12 18.45 -9.09
C GLY A 116 -2.88 19.44 -9.98
N ASN A 117 -4.20 19.26 -10.13
CA ASN A 117 -5.03 20.04 -11.06
C ASN A 117 -6.49 20.20 -10.60
N ASP A 118 -7.33 20.78 -11.45
CA ASP A 118 -8.75 21.06 -11.26
C ASP A 118 -9.04 21.89 -9.98
N PRO A 119 -8.41 23.07 -9.78
CA PRO A 119 -8.69 23.91 -8.62
C PRO A 119 -10.07 24.55 -8.69
N VAL A 120 -10.83 24.42 -7.61
CA VAL A 120 -12.09 25.13 -7.43
C VAL A 120 -12.23 25.63 -5.99
N VAL A 121 -12.80 26.81 -5.81
CA VAL A 121 -13.10 27.36 -4.49
C VAL A 121 -14.40 26.76 -3.97
N LEU A 122 -14.35 26.15 -2.79
CA LEU A 122 -15.50 25.62 -2.06
C LEU A 122 -16.34 26.75 -1.43
N ASN A 123 -17.56 26.41 -1.00
CA ASN A 123 -18.49 27.37 -0.40
C ASN A 123 -17.95 28.01 0.90
N ASP A 124 -16.99 27.36 1.57
CA ASP A 124 -16.32 27.84 2.79
C ASP A 124 -15.03 28.65 2.54
N GLY A 125 -14.63 28.83 1.28
CA GLY A 125 -13.43 29.58 0.89
C GLY A 125 -12.16 28.75 0.77
N ARG A 126 -12.16 27.46 1.15
CA ARG A 126 -11.06 26.53 0.86
C ARG A 126 -11.00 26.21 -0.63
N VAL A 127 -9.86 25.67 -1.05
CA VAL A 127 -9.61 25.25 -2.44
C VAL A 127 -9.64 23.74 -2.51
N LEU A 128 -10.51 23.18 -3.34
CA LEU A 128 -10.55 21.79 -3.72
C LEU A 128 -9.68 21.59 -4.96
N TYR A 129 -8.85 20.56 -4.99
CA TYR A 129 -8.04 20.17 -6.16
C TYR A 129 -7.93 18.64 -6.24
N GLN A 130 -7.49 18.11 -7.37
CA GLN A 130 -7.22 16.69 -7.56
C GLN A 130 -5.72 16.44 -7.41
N ARG A 131 -5.35 15.33 -6.75
CA ARG A 131 -3.97 14.85 -6.65
C ARG A 131 -3.87 13.41 -7.12
N TRP A 132 -2.95 13.16 -8.04
CA TRP A 132 -2.49 11.81 -8.42
C TRP A 132 -1.36 11.37 -7.49
N GLU A 133 -1.33 10.09 -7.09
CA GLU A 133 -0.30 9.55 -6.19
C GLU A 133 -0.04 8.07 -6.45
N TYR A 134 1.22 7.67 -6.66
CA TYR A 134 1.58 6.26 -6.91
C TYR A 134 2.50 5.68 -5.83
N SER A 135 2.88 6.46 -4.81
CA SER A 135 3.90 6.05 -3.86
C SER A 135 3.44 4.89 -2.96
N ASP A 136 3.91 3.69 -3.30
CA ASP A 136 3.62 2.42 -2.63
C ASP A 136 2.12 2.04 -2.63
N ILE A 137 1.34 2.57 -3.58
CA ILE A 137 -0.07 2.27 -3.84
C ILE A 137 -0.36 2.14 -5.35
N PRO A 138 -1.45 1.47 -5.76
CA PRO A 138 -1.82 1.28 -7.16
C PRO A 138 -1.98 2.57 -7.93
N HIS A 139 -1.24 2.68 -9.03
CA HIS A 139 -1.17 3.94 -9.77
C HIS A 139 -2.43 4.24 -10.59
N TYR A 140 -3.40 3.33 -10.68
CA TYR A 140 -4.64 3.49 -11.45
C TYR A 140 -5.81 4.07 -10.64
N PHE A 141 -5.87 3.88 -9.32
CA PHE A 141 -7.03 4.26 -8.50
C PHE A 141 -6.83 5.49 -7.61
N ALA A 142 -5.62 6.06 -7.60
CA ALA A 142 -5.22 7.07 -6.63
C ALA A 142 -5.45 8.53 -7.09
N ARG A 143 -6.61 8.85 -7.72
CA ARG A 143 -7.02 10.23 -8.03
C ARG A 143 -7.89 10.78 -6.91
N ARG A 144 -7.23 11.34 -5.89
CA ARG A 144 -7.90 11.81 -4.69
C ARG A 144 -8.32 13.26 -4.83
N ARG A 145 -9.48 13.60 -4.25
CA ARG A 145 -9.84 15.00 -4.04
C ARG A 145 -9.14 15.46 -2.77
N MET A 146 -8.43 16.56 -2.88
CA MET A 146 -7.70 17.23 -1.82
C MET A 146 -8.33 18.60 -1.55
N THR A 147 -8.14 19.11 -0.35
CA THR A 147 -8.45 20.49 0.01
C THR A 147 -7.24 21.18 0.62
N MET A 148 -7.15 22.49 0.46
CA MET A 148 -6.18 23.35 1.13
C MET A 148 -6.77 24.74 1.38
N ASN A 149 -6.15 25.52 2.25
CA ASN A 149 -6.40 26.96 2.31
C ASN A 149 -5.82 27.65 1.07
N PRO A 150 -6.33 28.84 0.69
CA PRO A 150 -5.85 29.57 -0.49
C PRO A 150 -4.35 29.88 -0.53
N ASP A 151 -3.66 29.84 0.60
CA ASP A 151 -2.22 30.06 0.72
C ASP A 151 -1.39 28.75 0.67
N GLY A 152 -2.04 27.60 0.45
CA GLY A 152 -1.40 26.29 0.37
C GLY A 152 -1.29 25.55 1.71
N THR A 153 -1.62 26.19 2.84
CA THR A 153 -1.64 25.52 4.16
C THR A 153 -2.83 24.57 4.30
N GLY A 154 -2.77 23.64 5.24
CA GLY A 154 -3.88 22.73 5.57
C GLY A 154 -4.22 21.77 4.43
N GLN A 155 -3.20 21.29 3.70
CA GLN A 155 -3.41 20.30 2.65
C GLN A 155 -3.85 18.99 3.26
N LEU A 156 -5.04 18.54 2.88
CA LEU A 156 -5.67 17.34 3.40
C LEU A 156 -6.40 16.64 2.28
N ALA A 157 -6.40 15.31 2.27
CA ALA A 157 -7.35 14.59 1.45
C ALA A 157 -8.78 14.99 1.88
N LEU A 158 -9.71 15.03 0.93
CA LEU A 158 -11.14 15.22 1.16
C LEU A 158 -11.91 13.94 0.80
N TYR A 159 -11.54 13.27 -0.29
CA TYR A 159 -12.26 12.08 -0.73
C TYR A 159 -11.39 11.16 -1.60
N GLY A 160 -11.68 9.86 -1.58
CA GLY A 160 -11.03 8.84 -2.42
C GLY A 160 -9.74 8.24 -1.87
N SER A 161 -9.30 8.62 -0.66
CA SER A 161 -8.11 8.02 -0.04
C SER A 161 -8.38 6.58 0.37
N ASN A 162 -7.44 5.68 0.06
CA ASN A 162 -7.55 4.23 0.29
C ASN A 162 -8.81 3.59 -0.30
N SER A 163 -9.23 4.07 -1.47
CA SER A 163 -10.45 3.65 -2.12
C SER A 163 -10.13 3.08 -3.50
N TRP A 164 -10.66 1.90 -3.82
CA TRP A 164 -10.57 1.32 -5.16
C TRP A 164 -11.61 1.91 -6.14
N PHE A 165 -12.56 2.70 -5.63
CA PHE A 165 -13.60 3.35 -6.42
C PHE A 165 -13.89 4.77 -5.91
N PRO A 166 -14.15 5.75 -6.80
CA PRO A 166 -14.02 5.63 -8.25
C PRO A 166 -12.54 5.67 -8.67
N THR A 167 -12.23 5.16 -9.87
CA THR A 167 -10.89 5.27 -10.46
C THR A 167 -10.44 6.73 -10.61
N ALA A 168 -11.35 7.61 -11.06
CA ALA A 168 -11.17 9.04 -11.08
C ALA A 168 -12.50 9.79 -10.85
N PHE A 169 -12.42 10.93 -10.16
CA PHE A 169 -13.53 11.88 -9.98
C PHE A 169 -13.08 13.27 -10.44
N ARG A 170 -13.32 13.55 -11.73
CA ARG A 170 -12.82 14.72 -12.45
C ARG A 170 -13.79 15.89 -12.42
N PHE A 171 -13.27 17.10 -12.60
CA PHE A 171 -14.06 18.34 -12.73
C PHE A 171 -15.07 18.54 -11.58
N ALA A 172 -14.72 18.08 -10.39
CA ALA A 172 -15.58 18.20 -9.21
C ALA A 172 -15.83 19.69 -8.90
N ARG A 173 -17.11 20.05 -8.70
CA ARG A 173 -17.56 21.41 -8.34
C ARG A 173 -18.45 21.34 -7.10
N PRO A 174 -18.39 22.33 -6.19
CA PRO A 174 -19.32 22.40 -5.07
C PRO A 174 -20.75 22.68 -5.58
N VAL A 175 -21.72 22.01 -4.97
CA VAL A 175 -23.14 22.33 -5.18
C VAL A 175 -23.46 23.64 -4.47
N PRO A 176 -24.01 24.66 -5.17
CA PRO A 176 -24.35 25.94 -4.56
C PRO A 176 -25.29 25.79 -3.37
N GLY A 177 -24.95 26.44 -2.25
CA GLY A 177 -25.78 26.45 -1.04
C GLY A 177 -25.69 25.19 -0.17
N HIS A 178 -25.02 24.13 -0.60
CA HIS A 178 -24.78 22.94 0.22
C HIS A 178 -23.44 23.04 0.96
N PRO A 179 -23.33 22.59 2.23
CA PRO A 179 -22.07 22.69 2.98
C PRO A 179 -20.92 21.85 2.39
N THR A 180 -21.20 20.64 1.91
CA THR A 180 -20.16 19.65 1.56
C THR A 180 -20.33 18.93 0.21
N MET A 181 -21.49 19.03 -0.44
CA MET A 181 -21.84 18.20 -1.60
C MET A 181 -21.07 18.66 -2.85
N LEU A 182 -20.59 17.69 -3.61
CA LEU A 182 -19.86 17.88 -4.85
C LEU A 182 -20.56 17.15 -5.99
N ALA A 183 -20.55 17.75 -7.17
CA ALA A 183 -20.87 17.07 -8.42
C ALA A 183 -19.64 17.02 -9.31
N GLY A 184 -19.41 15.90 -9.98
CA GLY A 184 -18.25 15.69 -10.84
C GLY A 184 -18.47 14.53 -11.79
N ILE A 185 -17.40 14.14 -12.49
CA ILE A 185 -17.45 13.11 -13.53
C ILE A 185 -16.69 11.88 -13.06
N LEU A 186 -17.35 10.73 -13.04
CA LEU A 186 -16.69 9.44 -12.93
C LEU A 186 -16.14 9.04 -14.29
N SER A 187 -14.84 8.79 -14.36
CA SER A 187 -14.14 8.37 -15.58
C SER A 187 -13.09 7.30 -15.27
N GLY A 188 -12.53 6.70 -16.33
CA GLY A 188 -11.30 5.92 -16.22
C GLY A 188 -10.06 6.75 -15.88
N HIS A 189 -8.99 6.05 -15.51
CA HIS A 189 -7.61 6.49 -15.51
C HIS A 189 -7.07 6.61 -16.95
N HIS A 190 -7.22 5.59 -17.80
CA HIS A 190 -6.90 5.60 -19.23
C HIS A 190 -8.15 5.57 -20.10
N CYS A 191 -8.11 6.19 -21.27
CA CYS A 191 -9.17 6.05 -22.27
C CYS A 191 -8.60 5.88 -23.68
N ARG A 192 -9.12 4.89 -24.42
CA ARG A 192 -8.93 4.81 -25.88
C ARG A 192 -9.88 5.78 -26.59
N GLY A 193 -9.47 6.31 -27.74
CA GLY A 193 -10.35 7.09 -28.62
C GLY A 193 -10.56 8.57 -28.24
N GLY A 194 -9.81 9.13 -27.28
CA GLY A 194 -9.80 10.57 -27.01
C GLY A 194 -10.84 11.09 -26.00
N TYR A 195 -11.58 10.22 -25.32
CA TYR A 195 -12.62 10.59 -24.34
C TYR A 195 -12.17 10.55 -22.87
N GLY A 196 -10.86 10.75 -22.60
CA GLY A 196 -10.18 10.66 -21.29
C GLY A 196 -10.86 11.34 -20.10
N ASP A 197 -11.56 12.42 -20.39
CA ASP A 197 -12.14 13.36 -19.45
C ASP A 197 -13.68 13.31 -19.45
N ALA A 198 -14.28 12.32 -20.10
CA ALA A 198 -15.72 12.14 -20.15
C ALA A 198 -16.16 10.86 -19.44
N GLY A 199 -17.39 10.84 -18.96
CA GLY A 199 -17.95 9.69 -18.28
C GLY A 199 -19.32 9.99 -17.69
N ARG A 200 -19.56 9.56 -16.44
CA ARG A 200 -20.86 9.72 -15.77
C ARG A 200 -20.89 10.91 -14.84
N LEU A 201 -21.96 11.68 -14.87
CA LEU A 201 -22.23 12.64 -13.80
C LEU A 201 -22.50 11.89 -12.49
N ALA A 202 -21.82 12.30 -11.41
CA ALA A 202 -22.01 11.74 -10.09
C ALA A 202 -22.11 12.82 -9.02
N LEU A 203 -22.96 12.54 -8.03
CA LEU A 203 -23.09 13.33 -6.81
C LEU A 203 -22.47 12.59 -5.62
N ILE A 204 -21.64 13.32 -4.87
CA ILE A 204 -21.08 12.83 -3.62
C ILE A 204 -21.26 13.85 -2.49
N ASP A 205 -21.43 13.35 -1.27
CA ASP A 205 -21.29 14.12 -0.05
C ASP A 205 -20.14 13.52 0.81
N PRO A 206 -18.95 14.14 0.78
CA PRO A 206 -17.82 13.70 1.59
C PRO A 206 -18.07 13.73 3.11
N ALA A 207 -19.10 14.43 3.61
CA ALA A 207 -19.45 14.40 5.03
C ALA A 207 -20.08 13.07 5.46
N LEU A 208 -20.75 12.39 4.54
CA LEU A 208 -21.35 11.08 4.78
C LEU A 208 -20.31 9.97 4.69
N ALA A 209 -19.33 10.11 3.80
CA ALA A 209 -18.30 9.10 3.57
C ALA A 209 -17.58 8.68 4.87
N GLY A 210 -17.51 7.37 5.10
CA GLY A 210 -16.64 6.79 6.11
C GLY A 210 -15.17 6.97 5.74
N ALA A 211 -14.26 6.64 6.66
CA ALA A 211 -12.81 6.76 6.42
C ALA A 211 -12.30 5.91 5.24
N TYR A 212 -13.06 4.88 4.81
CA TYR A 212 -12.70 3.93 3.75
C TYR A 212 -13.94 3.54 2.92
N PRO A 213 -14.46 4.45 2.08
CA PRO A 213 -15.79 4.31 1.50
C PRO A 213 -15.94 3.10 0.58
N PHE A 214 -14.84 2.57 0.02
CA PHE A 214 -14.85 1.35 -0.79
C PHE A 214 -13.71 0.43 -0.41
N ARG A 215 -14.05 -0.76 0.10
CA ARG A 215 -13.12 -1.86 0.33
C ARG A 215 -13.41 -2.97 -0.66
N TYR A 216 -12.34 -3.64 -1.08
CA TYR A 216 -12.43 -4.84 -1.88
C TYR A 216 -12.43 -6.07 -0.97
N ARG A 217 -13.57 -6.78 -0.91
CA ARG A 217 -13.81 -8.00 -0.13
C ARG A 217 -14.33 -9.11 -1.04
N PRO A 218 -13.53 -9.65 -1.95
CA PRO A 218 -14.01 -10.68 -2.85
C PRO A 218 -14.20 -12.00 -2.10
N ALA A 219 -15.44 -12.44 -1.96
CA ALA A 219 -15.76 -13.79 -1.46
C ALA A 219 -15.84 -14.84 -2.58
N SER A 220 -15.77 -14.42 -3.85
CA SER A 220 -15.77 -15.27 -5.05
C SER A 220 -15.10 -14.53 -6.22
N LYS A 221 -14.15 -15.16 -6.92
CA LYS A 221 -13.57 -14.62 -8.18
C LYS A 221 -14.19 -15.36 -9.34
N GLU A 222 -14.84 -14.63 -10.23
CA GLU A 222 -15.12 -15.14 -11.57
C GLU A 222 -14.02 -14.64 -12.49
N TRP A 223 -13.03 -15.50 -12.75
CA TRP A 223 -12.14 -15.26 -13.89
C TRP A 223 -12.98 -15.43 -15.15
N GLY A 224 -13.12 -14.36 -15.94
CA GLY A 224 -13.69 -14.45 -17.28
C GLY A 224 -12.84 -15.34 -18.19
N GLU A 225 -13.36 -15.73 -19.34
CA GLU A 225 -12.55 -16.42 -20.34
C GLU A 225 -11.34 -15.56 -20.76
N ALA A 226 -10.30 -16.17 -21.33
CA ALA A 226 -9.12 -15.44 -21.77
C ALA A 226 -9.51 -14.31 -22.76
N GLY A 227 -9.37 -13.05 -22.31
CA GLY A 227 -9.79 -11.86 -23.06
C GLY A 227 -11.11 -11.22 -22.61
N GLU A 228 -11.86 -11.81 -21.66
CA GLU A 228 -13.08 -11.25 -21.09
C GLU A 228 -12.86 -10.54 -19.75
N PRO A 229 -13.28 -9.27 -19.56
CA PRO A 229 -13.08 -8.52 -18.33
C PRO A 229 -13.42 -9.34 -17.07
N ILE A 230 -12.48 -9.40 -16.11
CA ILE A 230 -12.75 -10.00 -14.80
C ILE A 230 -13.74 -9.10 -14.06
N ALA A 231 -14.89 -9.64 -13.70
CA ALA A 231 -15.85 -8.95 -12.86
C ALA A 231 -15.32 -8.93 -11.42
N VAL A 232 -14.97 -7.73 -10.96
CA VAL A 232 -14.53 -7.46 -9.60
C VAL A 232 -15.63 -6.64 -8.94
N THR A 233 -16.56 -7.31 -8.28
CA THR A 233 -17.67 -6.64 -7.59
C THR A 233 -17.19 -6.22 -6.19
N PRO A 234 -16.96 -4.93 -5.91
CA PRO A 234 -16.74 -4.47 -4.55
C PRO A 234 -18.01 -4.67 -3.73
N GLU A 235 -17.86 -4.66 -2.40
CA GLU A 235 -19.02 -4.65 -1.51
C GLU A 235 -19.86 -3.40 -1.80
N ILE A 236 -21.16 -3.60 -2.09
CA ILE A 236 -22.10 -2.48 -2.26
C ILE A 236 -22.39 -1.91 -0.88
N LEU A 237 -21.69 -0.83 -0.55
CA LEU A 237 -21.88 -0.11 0.70
C LEU A 237 -22.96 0.97 0.53
N PRO A 238 -23.80 1.22 1.55
CA PRO A 238 -24.84 2.22 1.49
C PRO A 238 -24.25 3.64 1.43
N ALA A 239 -25.05 4.61 0.99
CA ALA A 239 -24.60 6.00 0.75
C ALA A 239 -24.01 6.66 2.01
N GLU A 240 -24.49 6.29 3.20
CA GLU A 240 -23.99 6.79 4.49
C GLU A 240 -22.59 6.27 4.85
N LYS A 241 -22.09 5.25 4.12
CA LYS A 241 -20.71 4.76 4.23
C LYS A 241 -19.85 5.24 3.07
N THR A 242 -20.40 5.30 1.86
CA THR A 242 -19.63 5.65 0.66
C THR A 242 -19.53 7.16 0.44
N GLY A 243 -20.55 7.90 0.83
CA GLY A 243 -20.76 9.29 0.41
C GLY A 243 -21.25 9.44 -1.03
N PHE A 244 -21.41 8.35 -1.79
CA PHE A 244 -22.00 8.42 -3.13
C PHE A 244 -23.52 8.47 -3.03
N LEU A 245 -24.09 9.56 -3.52
CA LEU A 245 -25.53 9.78 -3.47
C LEU A 245 -26.21 9.21 -4.72
N GLN A 246 -25.63 9.48 -5.90
CA GLN A 246 -26.25 9.09 -7.16
C GLN A 246 -25.26 9.13 -8.33
N LEU A 247 -25.45 8.22 -9.29
CA LEU A 247 -24.95 8.35 -10.66
C LEU A 247 -26.10 8.77 -11.58
N ILE A 248 -25.88 9.74 -12.46
CA ILE A 248 -26.90 10.22 -13.40
C ILE A 248 -26.50 9.78 -14.82
N PRO A 249 -27.33 9.00 -15.54
CA PRO A 249 -28.65 8.50 -15.17
C PRO A 249 -28.65 7.31 -14.17
N GLY A 250 -29.54 7.28 -13.18
CA GLY A 250 -29.60 6.25 -12.15
C GLY A 250 -30.49 6.59 -10.98
N TYR A 251 -31.56 7.35 -11.21
CA TYR A 251 -32.48 7.77 -10.16
C TYR A 251 -33.06 6.59 -9.38
N GLY A 252 -32.98 6.67 -8.05
CA GLY A 252 -33.47 5.62 -7.15
C GLY A 252 -32.65 4.34 -7.12
N LYS A 253 -31.52 4.25 -7.85
CA LYS A 253 -30.63 3.08 -7.83
C LYS A 253 -29.49 3.29 -6.85
N THR A 254 -29.10 2.20 -6.17
CA THR A 254 -27.87 2.16 -5.38
C THR A 254 -26.66 2.34 -6.30
N VAL A 255 -25.66 3.10 -5.83
CA VAL A 255 -24.39 3.23 -6.55
C VAL A 255 -23.55 1.98 -6.31
N GLU A 256 -23.46 1.13 -7.32
CA GLU A 256 -22.55 -0.02 -7.34
C GLU A 256 -21.21 0.45 -7.91
N GLY A 257 -20.12 0.26 -7.15
CA GLY A 257 -18.78 0.51 -7.67
C GLY A 257 -18.34 -0.64 -8.57
N THR A 258 -17.70 -0.37 -9.69
CA THR A 258 -16.99 -1.42 -10.45
C THR A 258 -15.53 -1.02 -10.56
N VAL A 259 -14.64 -1.90 -10.12
CA VAL A 259 -13.19 -1.66 -10.09
C VAL A 259 -12.59 -2.15 -11.41
N CYS A 260 -12.49 -1.30 -12.44
CA CYS A 260 -11.68 -1.59 -13.64
C CYS A 260 -11.51 -0.34 -14.54
N ASP A 261 -10.28 -0.03 -14.93
CA ASP A 261 -9.94 1.15 -15.72
C ASP A 261 -10.38 1.08 -17.20
N ALA A 262 -10.10 -0.04 -17.87
CA ALA A 262 -10.43 -0.23 -19.28
C ALA A 262 -11.92 -0.52 -19.51
N ALA A 263 -12.58 -1.23 -18.60
CA ALA A 263 -14.00 -1.54 -18.70
C ALA A 263 -14.89 -0.30 -18.44
N VAL A 264 -14.54 0.58 -17.49
CA VAL A 264 -15.35 1.80 -17.25
C VAL A 264 -15.38 2.74 -18.45
N THR A 265 -14.48 2.61 -19.43
CA THR A 265 -14.61 3.35 -20.69
C THR A 265 -15.25 2.49 -21.78
N ASP A 266 -14.71 1.31 -22.10
CA ASP A 266 -15.19 0.53 -23.25
C ASP A 266 -16.47 -0.30 -22.96
N LEU A 267 -16.62 -0.87 -21.77
CA LEU A 267 -17.86 -1.52 -21.33
C LEU A 267 -18.94 -0.47 -21.07
N TYR A 268 -18.57 0.66 -20.47
CA TYR A 268 -19.48 1.79 -20.29
C TYR A 268 -19.98 2.32 -21.63
N LEU A 269 -19.12 2.58 -22.61
CA LEU A 269 -19.55 3.03 -23.95
C LEU A 269 -20.48 2.01 -24.64
N LYS A 270 -20.32 0.71 -24.35
CA LYS A 270 -21.20 -0.36 -24.84
C LYS A 270 -22.54 -0.44 -24.11
N GLN A 271 -22.57 -0.16 -22.80
CA GLN A 271 -23.76 -0.28 -21.94
C GLN A 271 -24.53 1.03 -21.74
N HIS A 272 -23.86 2.17 -21.93
CA HIS A 272 -24.31 3.52 -21.65
C HIS A 272 -23.77 4.47 -22.74
N PRO A 273 -24.55 4.73 -23.80
CA PRO A 273 -24.06 5.50 -24.95
C PRO A 273 -23.78 6.97 -24.61
N SER A 274 -24.33 7.50 -23.51
CA SER A 274 -24.20 8.90 -23.15
C SER A 274 -22.95 9.21 -22.33
N LEU A 275 -22.16 10.18 -22.81
CA LEU A 275 -21.00 10.73 -22.12
C LEU A 275 -21.28 12.15 -21.64
N ALA A 276 -20.91 12.46 -20.40
CA ALA A 276 -20.94 13.80 -19.85
C ALA A 276 -19.54 14.26 -19.40
N THR A 277 -19.31 15.56 -19.43
CA THR A 277 -18.12 16.21 -18.89
C THR A 277 -18.41 17.63 -18.39
N HIS A 278 -17.47 18.20 -17.64
CA HIS A 278 -17.50 19.58 -17.10
C HIS A 278 -18.84 20.02 -16.49
N PRO A 279 -19.28 19.40 -15.38
CA PRO A 279 -20.55 19.77 -14.76
C PRO A 279 -20.47 21.15 -14.11
N HIS A 280 -21.54 21.91 -14.26
CA HIS A 280 -21.79 23.18 -13.58
C HIS A 280 -23.08 23.09 -12.77
N PRO A 281 -23.00 22.79 -11.46
CA PRO A 281 -24.17 22.64 -10.62
C PRO A 281 -24.94 23.95 -10.47
N LEU A 282 -26.25 23.92 -10.68
CA LEU A 282 -27.16 25.04 -10.45
C LEU A 282 -27.83 24.96 -9.08
N SER A 283 -28.06 23.74 -8.62
CA SER A 283 -28.64 23.36 -7.32
C SER A 283 -28.32 21.88 -7.03
N GLU A 284 -28.85 21.33 -5.94
CA GLU A 284 -28.79 19.88 -5.66
C GLU A 284 -29.52 19.02 -6.70
N LYS A 285 -30.40 19.62 -7.53
CA LYS A 285 -31.25 18.90 -8.48
C LYS A 285 -30.88 19.09 -9.95
N TYR A 286 -30.21 20.18 -10.30
CA TYR A 286 -30.04 20.61 -11.70
C TYR A 286 -28.60 20.98 -12.00
N PHE A 287 -28.11 20.55 -13.16
CA PHE A 287 -26.72 20.70 -13.61
C PHE A 287 -26.71 21.09 -15.09
N LEU A 288 -25.87 22.06 -15.45
CA LEU A 288 -25.46 22.18 -16.86
C LEU A 288 -24.27 21.26 -17.08
N VAL A 289 -24.29 20.48 -18.16
CA VAL A 289 -23.20 19.57 -18.52
C VAL A 289 -22.91 19.69 -20.01
N SER A 290 -21.65 19.50 -20.38
CA SER A 290 -21.33 19.14 -21.75
C SER A 290 -21.60 17.66 -21.92
N MET A 291 -22.44 17.29 -22.88
CA MET A 291 -22.90 15.93 -23.03
C MET A 291 -23.01 15.54 -24.50
N LYS A 292 -22.73 14.27 -24.75
CA LYS A 292 -22.93 13.58 -26.00
C LYS A 292 -23.82 12.37 -25.70
N PRO A 293 -25.13 12.41 -26.05
CA PRO A 293 -26.09 11.35 -25.68
C PRO A 293 -25.79 9.97 -26.26
N ASP A 294 -25.14 9.91 -27.41
CA ASP A 294 -24.66 8.68 -28.06
C ASP A 294 -23.44 8.93 -28.94
N ALA A 295 -22.84 7.86 -29.46
CA ALA A 295 -21.62 7.91 -30.26
C ALA A 295 -21.71 8.78 -31.52
N GLU A 296 -22.91 9.03 -32.07
CA GLU A 296 -23.13 9.80 -33.30
C GLU A 296 -23.53 11.26 -33.03
N SER A 297 -24.01 11.57 -31.82
CA SER A 297 -24.46 12.91 -31.43
C SER A 297 -23.33 13.96 -31.37
N LEU A 298 -23.64 15.24 -31.59
CA LEU A 298 -22.69 16.32 -31.35
C LEU A 298 -22.41 16.50 -29.84
N TRP A 299 -21.28 17.11 -29.52
CA TRP A 299 -21.03 17.60 -28.15
C TRP A 299 -21.82 18.89 -27.92
N GLY A 300 -22.91 18.79 -27.16
CA GLY A 300 -23.80 19.90 -26.82
C GLY A 300 -23.79 20.23 -25.33
N ILE A 301 -24.44 21.35 -24.99
CA ILE A 301 -24.75 21.72 -23.61
C ILE A 301 -26.16 21.23 -23.27
N TYR A 302 -26.27 20.50 -22.17
CA TYR A 302 -27.53 19.94 -21.69
C TYR A 302 -27.82 20.41 -20.27
N LEU A 303 -29.11 20.65 -19.98
CA LEU A 303 -29.63 20.75 -18.63
C LEU A 303 -30.02 19.34 -18.18
N VAL A 304 -29.30 18.82 -17.20
CA VAL A 304 -29.51 17.49 -16.62
C VAL A 304 -30.05 17.63 -15.20
N ASP A 305 -30.97 16.76 -14.82
CA ASP A 305 -31.46 16.68 -13.44
C ASP A 305 -31.22 15.32 -12.78
N ILE A 306 -31.47 15.26 -11.47
CA ILE A 306 -31.34 14.02 -10.68
C ILE A 306 -32.39 12.96 -11.02
N PHE A 307 -33.38 13.25 -11.86
CA PHE A 307 -34.42 12.31 -12.28
C PHE A 307 -34.11 11.70 -13.66
N ASP A 308 -32.86 11.82 -14.10
CA ASP A 308 -32.33 11.31 -15.36
C ASP A 308 -32.84 12.05 -16.60
N ASN A 309 -33.50 13.20 -16.45
CA ASN A 309 -33.88 14.01 -17.60
C ASN A 309 -32.65 14.76 -18.13
N ALA A 310 -32.51 14.80 -19.45
CA ALA A 310 -31.50 15.60 -20.15
C ALA A 310 -32.19 16.43 -21.24
N THR A 311 -32.15 17.76 -21.10
CA THR A 311 -32.71 18.70 -22.06
C THR A 311 -31.59 19.41 -22.82
N LEU A 312 -31.55 19.28 -24.14
CA LEU A 312 -30.61 20.00 -24.99
C LEU A 312 -30.83 21.51 -24.87
N ILE A 313 -29.76 22.26 -24.57
CA ILE A 313 -29.76 23.72 -24.48
C ILE A 313 -29.13 24.35 -25.72
N ALA A 314 -28.01 23.80 -26.18
CA ALA A 314 -27.30 24.28 -27.37
C ALA A 314 -26.40 23.18 -27.95
N GLU A 315 -26.31 23.14 -29.28
CA GLU A 315 -25.34 22.34 -30.05
C GLU A 315 -24.99 23.11 -31.33
N GLU A 316 -23.84 22.79 -31.92
CA GLU A 316 -23.39 23.41 -33.17
C GLU A 316 -22.61 22.38 -34.01
N GLU A 317 -22.92 22.27 -35.31
CA GLU A 317 -22.46 21.17 -36.18
C GLU A 317 -20.93 21.13 -36.32
N ASP A 318 -20.30 22.30 -36.44
CA ASP A 318 -18.85 22.45 -36.63
C ASP A 318 -18.10 22.83 -35.34
N ALA A 319 -18.72 22.69 -34.16
CA ALA A 319 -18.10 23.03 -32.89
C ALA A 319 -18.54 22.12 -31.74
N ALA A 320 -17.57 21.67 -30.93
CA ALA A 320 -17.86 21.02 -29.66
C ALA A 320 -18.03 22.07 -28.54
N LEU A 321 -19.18 22.07 -27.86
CA LEU A 321 -19.45 23.00 -26.77
C LEU A 321 -19.04 22.39 -25.42
N PHE A 322 -17.93 22.90 -24.85
CA PHE A 322 -17.38 22.46 -23.57
C PHE A 322 -17.54 23.50 -22.45
N GLU A 323 -17.50 23.02 -21.20
CA GLU A 323 -17.38 23.84 -19.98
C GLU A 323 -18.49 24.89 -19.78
N PRO A 324 -19.76 24.48 -19.68
CA PRO A 324 -20.85 25.42 -19.45
C PRO A 324 -20.63 26.20 -18.15
N GLN A 325 -20.85 27.51 -18.22
CA GLN A 325 -20.79 28.40 -17.06
C GLN A 325 -22.06 29.25 -17.02
N LEU A 326 -22.67 29.37 -15.84
CA LEU A 326 -23.79 30.27 -15.67
C LEU A 326 -23.29 31.73 -15.61
N PHE A 327 -23.60 32.51 -16.64
CA PHE A 327 -23.12 33.88 -16.77
C PHE A 327 -23.95 34.89 -15.96
N ARG A 328 -23.76 34.87 -14.63
CA ARG A 328 -24.38 35.80 -13.68
C ARG A 328 -23.52 35.99 -12.41
N PRO A 329 -23.75 37.07 -11.63
CA PRO A 329 -23.14 37.19 -10.31
C PRO A 329 -23.52 36.03 -9.38
N ARG A 330 -22.59 35.60 -8.53
CA ARG A 330 -22.77 34.50 -7.57
C ARG A 330 -22.24 34.89 -6.19
N PRO A 331 -22.69 34.23 -5.10
CA PRO A 331 -22.16 34.49 -3.77
C PRO A 331 -20.64 34.32 -3.73
N ARG A 332 -19.96 35.28 -3.11
CA ARG A 332 -18.52 35.22 -2.88
C ARG A 332 -18.26 34.43 -1.57
N PRO A 333 -17.49 33.34 -1.60
CA PRO A 333 -17.10 32.61 -0.39
C PRO A 333 -16.29 33.50 0.58
N PRO A 334 -16.20 33.12 1.86
CA PRO A 334 -15.38 33.83 2.84
C PRO A 334 -13.92 34.00 2.39
N VAL A 335 -13.33 35.17 2.67
CA VAL A 335 -11.89 35.39 2.46
C VAL A 335 -11.11 34.78 3.62
N MET A 336 -10.24 33.83 3.32
CA MET A 336 -9.31 33.25 4.29
C MET A 336 -7.99 34.04 4.28
N PRO A 337 -7.47 34.49 5.44
CA PRO A 337 -6.18 35.18 5.51
C PRO A 337 -5.02 34.20 5.32
N ASP A 338 -3.94 34.67 4.69
CA ASP A 338 -2.68 33.94 4.58
C ASP A 338 -2.07 33.71 5.99
N ARG A 339 -1.61 32.49 6.27
CA ARG A 339 -0.97 32.07 7.53
C ARG A 339 0.51 31.71 7.36
N VAL A 340 0.98 31.61 6.12
CA VAL A 340 2.39 31.30 5.81
C VAL A 340 3.35 32.39 6.32
N ASN A 341 4.48 31.96 6.88
CA ASN A 341 5.64 32.79 7.13
C ASN A 341 6.74 32.48 6.11
N LEU A 342 6.77 33.27 5.03
CA LEU A 342 7.67 33.03 3.89
C LEU A 342 9.16 33.20 4.20
N THR A 343 9.54 33.72 5.39
CA THR A 343 10.95 33.76 5.81
C THR A 343 11.40 32.45 6.46
N SER A 344 10.47 31.56 6.84
CA SER A 344 10.79 30.25 7.39
C SER A 344 11.25 29.29 6.29
N LYS A 345 12.11 28.33 6.67
CA LYS A 345 12.51 27.18 5.84
C LYS A 345 11.91 25.86 6.32
N THR A 346 11.18 25.89 7.43
CA THR A 346 10.60 24.72 8.08
C THR A 346 9.12 24.89 8.33
N ALA A 347 8.46 23.77 8.55
CA ALA A 347 7.13 23.66 9.13
C ALA A 347 7.22 22.79 10.39
N ASP A 348 6.35 23.05 11.35
CA ASP A 348 6.24 22.27 12.57
C ASP A 348 5.16 21.19 12.36
N VAL A 349 5.46 19.95 12.73
CA VAL A 349 4.52 18.83 12.74
C VAL A 349 4.19 18.46 14.17
N HIS A 350 2.89 18.36 14.46
CA HIS A 350 2.38 17.94 15.76
C HIS A 350 1.46 16.73 15.60
N VAL A 351 1.79 15.65 16.31
CA VAL A 351 0.97 14.45 16.42
C VAL A 351 0.41 14.44 17.83
N ALA A 352 -0.92 14.56 17.97
CA ALA A 352 -1.54 14.60 19.29
C ALA A 352 -1.36 13.27 20.02
N ASP A 353 -1.65 12.15 19.35
CA ASP A 353 -1.45 10.80 19.87
C ASP A 353 -1.34 9.81 18.72
N ILE A 354 -0.15 9.25 18.51
CA ILE A 354 0.10 8.39 17.34
C ILE A 354 -0.78 7.13 17.30
N TYR A 355 -1.29 6.67 18.45
CA TYR A 355 -2.17 5.49 18.54
C TYR A 355 -3.64 5.82 18.30
N PHE A 356 -3.99 7.09 18.11
CA PHE A 356 -5.34 7.48 17.76
C PHE A 356 -5.61 7.22 16.27
N GLY A 357 -6.65 6.45 15.98
CA GLY A 357 -7.04 6.08 14.62
C GLY A 357 -6.67 4.63 14.23
N PRO A 358 -7.14 4.18 13.06
CA PRO A 358 -7.00 2.80 12.61
C PRO A 358 -5.58 2.39 12.23
N GLY A 359 -4.66 3.35 11.97
CA GLY A 359 -3.32 3.07 11.49
C GLY A 359 -2.43 2.29 12.47
N LEU A 360 -2.66 2.41 13.77
CA LEU A 360 -1.99 1.64 14.83
C LEU A 360 -2.98 0.87 15.72
N GLN A 361 -4.19 0.60 15.21
CA GLN A 361 -5.19 -0.14 15.97
C GLN A 361 -4.67 -1.54 16.35
N GLY A 362 -4.84 -1.92 17.62
CA GLY A 362 -4.36 -3.19 18.16
C GLY A 362 -2.88 -3.19 18.58
N VAL A 363 -2.09 -2.16 18.23
CA VAL A 363 -0.70 -2.05 18.68
C VAL A 363 -0.66 -1.61 20.14
N PRO A 364 0.03 -2.33 21.05
CA PRO A 364 0.16 -1.92 22.44
C PRO A 364 0.82 -0.55 22.57
N ARG A 365 0.25 0.29 23.43
CA ARG A 365 0.82 1.60 23.74
C ARG A 365 2.24 1.49 24.27
N GLY A 366 3.09 2.40 23.81
CA GLY A 366 4.50 2.43 24.14
C GLY A 366 5.36 1.56 23.22
N THR A 367 4.79 0.82 22.26
CA THR A 367 5.56 0.08 21.23
C THR A 367 6.39 1.04 20.38
N VAL A 368 5.76 2.10 19.87
CA VAL A 368 6.41 3.16 19.09
C VAL A 368 7.30 4.03 19.98
N LYS A 369 8.56 4.19 19.58
CA LYS A 369 9.59 5.01 20.28
C LYS A 369 10.03 6.23 19.48
N ALA A 370 9.94 6.17 18.16
CA ALA A 370 10.35 7.25 17.28
C ALA A 370 9.50 7.28 16.00
N ILE A 371 9.61 8.33 15.21
CA ILE A 371 9.05 8.44 13.87
C ILE A 371 10.22 8.66 12.91
N ARG A 372 10.44 7.78 11.94
CA ARG A 372 11.33 8.07 10.81
C ARG A 372 10.61 9.02 9.87
N VAL A 373 11.31 10.08 9.47
CA VAL A 373 10.84 11.03 8.46
C VAL A 373 11.72 10.90 7.24
N PHE A 374 11.11 10.68 6.09
CA PHE A 374 11.80 10.67 4.80
C PHE A 374 11.04 11.54 3.79
N ALA A 375 11.78 12.12 2.84
CA ALA A 375 11.22 12.86 1.71
C ALA A 375 11.25 11.99 0.45
N TYR A 376 10.37 12.31 -0.50
CA TYR A 376 10.42 11.72 -1.84
C TYR A 376 11.27 12.58 -2.79
N HIS A 377 12.03 11.91 -3.65
CA HIS A 377 12.78 12.53 -4.74
C HIS A 377 12.22 12.05 -6.09
N PHE A 378 11.32 12.86 -6.65
CA PHE A 378 10.54 12.52 -7.83
C PHE A 378 11.33 12.58 -9.13
N CYS A 379 10.88 11.81 -10.12
CA CYS A 379 11.56 11.63 -11.40
C CYS A 379 11.63 12.91 -12.24
N TYR A 380 12.54 12.92 -13.21
CA TYR A 380 12.83 14.09 -14.05
C TYR A 380 12.18 13.99 -15.42
N LEU A 381 12.08 15.14 -16.10
CA LEU A 381 11.74 15.14 -17.52
C LEU A 381 12.80 14.34 -18.29
N GLY A 382 12.35 13.36 -19.06
CA GLY A 382 13.20 12.45 -19.83
C GLY A 382 13.78 11.25 -19.07
N LYS A 383 13.52 11.12 -17.76
CA LYS A 383 13.94 9.94 -17.00
C LYS A 383 13.02 9.67 -15.80
N GLY A 384 12.27 8.57 -15.90
CA GLY A 384 11.40 8.03 -14.86
C GLY A 384 11.18 6.54 -15.06
N GLY A 385 10.47 5.91 -14.12
CA GLY A 385 10.14 4.48 -14.18
C GLY A 385 10.68 3.73 -12.96
N PHE A 386 9.83 2.88 -12.38
CA PHE A 386 10.14 2.10 -11.18
C PHE A 386 11.33 1.15 -11.35
N ASN A 387 11.53 0.62 -12.56
CA ASN A 387 12.62 -0.31 -12.89
C ASN A 387 14.01 0.34 -12.79
N LEU A 388 14.07 1.68 -12.74
CA LEU A 388 15.29 2.43 -12.48
C LEU A 388 15.59 2.56 -10.99
N ILE A 389 14.57 2.43 -10.14
CA ILE A 389 14.69 2.53 -8.67
C ILE A 389 15.10 1.20 -8.07
N GLY A 390 14.53 0.10 -8.58
CA GLY A 390 14.76 -1.23 -8.03
C GLY A 390 13.91 -2.28 -8.72
N SER A 391 14.14 -3.54 -8.35
CA SER A 391 13.34 -4.66 -8.81
C SER A 391 12.01 -4.61 -8.09
N GLU A 392 10.94 -4.26 -8.81
CA GLU A 392 9.57 -4.15 -8.27
C GLU A 392 9.44 -3.18 -7.07
N SER A 393 10.40 -2.29 -6.84
CA SER A 393 10.31 -1.28 -5.77
C SER A 393 9.22 -0.24 -6.06
N GLY A 394 9.03 0.71 -5.14
CA GLY A 394 8.18 1.89 -5.40
C GLY A 394 8.66 2.76 -6.58
N TRP A 395 7.83 3.73 -6.95
CA TRP A 395 8.03 4.64 -8.08
C TRP A 395 9.07 5.76 -7.86
N ASP A 396 9.55 5.90 -6.62
CA ASP A 396 10.30 7.09 -6.19
C ASP A 396 11.57 6.74 -5.42
N VAL A 397 12.58 7.58 -5.57
CA VAL A 397 13.74 7.58 -4.68
C VAL A 397 13.33 8.13 -3.31
N LYS A 398 13.69 7.43 -2.24
CA LYS A 398 13.41 7.85 -0.85
C LYS A 398 14.65 8.47 -0.22
N ARG A 399 14.49 9.66 0.39
CA ARG A 399 15.54 10.45 1.03
C ARG A 399 15.31 10.51 2.54
N VAL A 400 16.13 9.81 3.31
CA VAL A 400 15.97 9.77 4.78
C VAL A 400 16.41 11.10 5.39
N LEU A 401 15.51 11.77 6.12
CA LEU A 401 15.78 13.05 6.76
C LEU A 401 16.28 12.89 8.19
N GLY A 402 15.75 11.90 8.91
CA GLY A 402 16.09 11.64 10.30
C GLY A 402 14.94 11.01 11.07
N THR A 403 15.03 11.06 12.39
CA THR A 403 14.01 10.56 13.31
C THR A 403 13.53 11.66 14.26
N ALA A 404 12.24 11.59 14.61
CA ALA A 404 11.63 12.39 15.66
C ALA A 404 11.29 11.49 16.84
N ARG A 405 11.38 12.05 18.06
CA ARG A 405 11.01 11.35 19.29
C ARG A 405 9.50 11.24 19.43
N VAL A 406 9.02 10.11 19.96
CA VAL A 406 7.65 9.94 20.44
C VAL A 406 7.66 9.92 21.97
N GLU A 407 6.76 10.68 22.58
CA GLU A 407 6.62 10.78 24.03
C GLU A 407 5.88 9.57 24.62
N ALA A 408 5.91 9.44 25.95
CA ALA A 408 5.30 8.31 26.64
C ALA A 408 3.78 8.23 26.46
N ASP A 409 3.11 9.36 26.22
CA ASP A 409 1.67 9.42 25.92
C ASP A 409 1.35 9.13 24.45
N GLY A 410 2.36 8.93 23.60
CA GLY A 410 2.20 8.71 22.16
C GLY A 410 2.26 9.98 21.32
N SER A 411 2.41 11.15 21.92
CA SER A 411 2.49 12.43 21.21
C SER A 411 3.87 12.69 20.62
N ALA A 412 3.95 13.52 19.57
CA ALA A 412 5.22 13.93 18.96
C ALA A 412 5.13 15.36 18.43
N CYS A 413 6.25 16.09 18.46
CA CYS A 413 6.35 17.44 17.92
C CYS A 413 7.75 17.68 17.35
N PHE A 414 7.87 17.98 16.06
CA PHE A 414 9.15 18.06 15.36
C PHE A 414 9.08 18.96 14.12
N GLN A 415 10.24 19.37 13.60
CA GLN A 415 10.32 20.22 12.41
C GLN A 415 10.62 19.40 11.16
N ILE A 416 9.97 19.77 10.06
CA ILE A 416 10.25 19.24 8.71
C ILE A 416 10.66 20.38 7.78
N PRO A 417 11.38 20.09 6.68
CA PRO A 417 11.60 21.08 5.63
C PRO A 417 10.26 21.55 5.04
N ALA A 418 10.07 22.86 4.91
CA ALA A 418 8.91 23.40 4.23
C ALA A 418 8.96 23.08 2.72
N ASN A 419 7.81 23.09 2.04
CA ASN A 419 7.72 22.89 0.59
C ASN A 419 8.33 21.57 0.11
N THR A 420 8.32 20.56 0.98
CA THR A 420 8.91 19.24 0.74
C THR A 420 7.88 18.16 1.08
N PRO A 421 7.59 17.23 0.17
CA PRO A 421 6.74 16.08 0.46
C PRO A 421 7.48 15.14 1.40
N VAL A 422 6.93 14.91 2.60
CA VAL A 422 7.49 14.01 3.60
C VAL A 422 6.49 12.95 4.02
N SER A 423 7.01 11.77 4.36
CA SER A 423 6.26 10.64 4.87
C SER A 423 6.83 10.17 6.22
N LEU A 424 5.98 9.52 7.01
CA LEU A 424 6.21 9.15 8.40
C LEU A 424 6.15 7.63 8.58
N GLN A 425 7.11 7.06 9.32
CA GLN A 425 7.09 5.67 9.75
C GLN A 425 7.24 5.59 11.27
N PRO A 426 6.19 5.23 12.03
CA PRO A 426 6.31 4.90 13.45
C PRO A 426 7.29 3.74 13.63
N LEU A 427 8.32 3.92 14.47
CA LEU A 427 9.36 2.94 14.71
C LEU A 427 9.22 2.30 16.09
N ASP A 428 9.42 0.98 16.17
CA ASP A 428 9.56 0.26 17.43
C ASP A 428 10.91 0.55 18.13
N ALA A 429 11.16 -0.09 19.28
CA ALA A 429 12.42 0.05 20.01
C ALA A 429 13.66 -0.48 19.25
N GLY A 430 13.46 -1.34 18.25
CA GLY A 430 14.49 -1.82 17.34
C GLY A 430 14.68 -0.93 16.11
N GLY A 431 13.95 0.17 15.97
CA GLY A 431 14.01 1.03 14.79
C GLY A 431 13.34 0.44 13.54
N ASN A 432 12.46 -0.55 13.68
CA ASN A 432 11.69 -1.11 12.58
C ASN A 432 10.33 -0.38 12.43
N ALA A 433 9.86 -0.20 11.20
CA ALA A 433 8.59 0.49 10.96
C ALA A 433 7.36 -0.36 11.33
N VAL A 434 6.62 0.05 12.36
CA VAL A 434 5.36 -0.59 12.79
C VAL A 434 4.23 -0.34 11.79
N GLN A 435 4.26 0.80 11.11
CA GLN A 435 3.28 1.17 10.07
C GLN A 435 3.94 2.02 9.00
N LEU A 436 3.41 1.96 7.78
CA LEU A 436 3.92 2.67 6.61
C LEU A 436 2.91 3.72 6.16
N MET A 437 3.30 5.00 6.20
CA MET A 437 2.53 6.05 5.53
C MET A 437 2.81 5.98 4.02
N ARG A 438 1.88 5.40 3.26
CA ARG A 438 1.96 5.26 1.79
C ARG A 438 1.27 6.42 1.09
N SER A 439 1.71 7.62 1.49
CA SER A 439 1.34 8.95 0.99
C SER A 439 2.33 9.96 1.59
N TRP A 440 2.13 11.26 1.34
CA TRP A 440 2.92 12.32 1.95
C TRP A 440 2.05 13.48 2.44
N LEU A 441 2.62 14.23 3.38
CA LEU A 441 2.18 15.56 3.75
C LEU A 441 3.21 16.60 3.29
N VAL A 442 2.77 17.85 3.15
CA VAL A 442 3.63 18.99 2.86
C VAL A 442 3.30 20.09 3.86
N GLY A 443 4.31 20.57 4.59
CA GLY A 443 4.18 21.79 5.38
C GLY A 443 4.61 23.01 4.58
N MET A 444 3.80 24.08 4.59
CA MET A 444 4.19 25.39 4.05
C MET A 444 5.14 26.12 5.02
N PRO A 445 5.88 27.14 4.56
CA PRO A 445 6.79 27.91 5.41
C PRO A 445 6.11 28.46 6.67
N GLY A 446 6.59 28.03 7.84
CA GLY A 446 6.08 28.45 9.16
C GLY A 446 4.70 27.89 9.52
N GLU A 447 4.19 26.93 8.75
CA GLU A 447 2.95 26.25 9.07
C GLU A 447 3.13 25.32 10.29
N ARG A 448 2.06 25.20 11.09
CA ARG A 448 1.92 24.10 12.04
C ARG A 448 0.94 23.07 11.47
N VAL A 449 1.49 21.97 10.98
CA VAL A 449 0.74 20.80 10.52
C VAL A 449 0.39 19.97 11.75
N SER A 450 -0.88 19.59 11.92
CA SER A 450 -1.33 18.79 13.06
C SER A 450 -2.21 17.62 12.62
N CYS A 451 -2.01 16.46 13.24
CA CYS A 451 -2.91 15.31 13.11
C CYS A 451 -3.30 14.78 14.50
N ALA A 452 -4.49 14.17 14.55
CA ALA A 452 -4.98 13.55 15.77
C ALA A 452 -4.17 12.28 16.11
N GLY A 453 -3.84 11.50 15.08
CA GLY A 453 -3.05 10.28 15.21
C GLY A 453 -2.76 9.62 13.87
N CYS A 454 -2.54 8.31 13.87
CA CYS A 454 -2.22 7.57 12.66
C CYS A 454 -3.49 7.23 11.87
N HIS A 455 -3.74 8.02 10.82
CA HIS A 455 -4.75 7.73 9.79
C HIS A 455 -6.21 7.90 10.28
N GLU A 456 -6.45 8.91 11.12
CA GLU A 456 -7.73 9.21 11.78
C GLU A 456 -8.92 9.47 10.83
N ASP A 457 -10.15 9.26 11.34
CA ASP A 457 -11.35 9.79 10.68
C ASP A 457 -11.36 11.31 10.83
N ARG A 458 -11.58 12.05 9.75
CA ARG A 458 -11.59 13.52 9.74
C ARG A 458 -12.75 14.13 10.53
N ARG A 459 -13.76 13.32 10.84
CA ARG A 459 -14.88 13.71 11.72
C ARG A 459 -14.54 13.49 13.19
N ALA A 460 -13.45 12.78 13.49
CA ALA A 460 -13.05 12.56 14.85
C ALA A 460 -12.58 13.88 15.48
N SER A 461 -13.14 14.20 16.64
CA SER A 461 -12.61 15.30 17.45
C SER A 461 -11.24 14.93 17.98
N LEU A 462 -10.36 15.91 18.10
CA LEU A 462 -9.07 15.71 18.76
C LEU A 462 -9.29 15.14 20.17
N PRO A 463 -8.40 14.24 20.64
CA PRO A 463 -8.42 13.76 22.00
C PRO A 463 -8.46 14.95 22.99
N PRO A 464 -9.33 14.94 24.02
CA PRO A 464 -9.50 16.08 24.92
C PRO A 464 -8.34 16.30 25.90
N GLN A 465 -7.23 15.57 25.75
CA GLN A 465 -6.07 15.64 26.64
C GLN A 465 -4.97 16.51 26.03
N ARG A 466 -4.41 17.44 26.83
CA ARG A 466 -3.17 18.15 26.47
C ARG A 466 -2.03 17.14 26.42
N SER A 467 -1.35 17.07 25.29
CA SER A 467 -0.25 16.14 25.13
C SER A 467 1.08 16.67 25.68
N ILE A 468 1.98 15.77 26.06
CA ILE A 468 3.34 16.12 26.51
C ILE A 468 4.04 16.97 25.44
N ALA A 469 3.89 16.60 24.18
CA ALA A 469 4.50 17.30 23.05
C ALA A 469 3.97 18.74 22.86
N GLU A 470 2.74 19.06 23.29
CA GLU A 470 2.21 20.45 23.25
C GLU A 470 2.91 21.39 24.22
N THR A 471 3.54 20.85 25.26
CA THR A 471 4.28 21.65 26.26
C THR A 471 5.69 22.02 25.80
N ARG A 472 6.12 21.54 24.63
CA ARG A 472 7.46 21.73 24.08
C ARG A 472 7.42 22.50 22.76
N HIS A 473 8.54 23.11 22.44
CA HIS A 473 8.79 23.64 21.10
C HIS A 473 9.15 22.49 20.16
N SER A 474 8.79 22.63 18.88
CA SER A 474 9.17 21.67 17.84
C SER A 474 10.69 21.64 17.68
N GLU A 475 11.27 20.45 17.71
CA GLU A 475 12.72 20.24 17.58
C GLU A 475 13.09 19.76 16.16
N PRO A 476 14.29 20.08 15.65
CA PRO A 476 14.80 19.48 14.43
C PRO A 476 14.91 17.95 14.52
N LEU A 477 14.86 17.27 13.37
CA LEU A 477 15.03 15.82 13.30
C LEU A 477 16.45 15.42 13.74
N THR A 478 16.53 14.29 14.45
CA THR A 478 17.81 13.63 14.74
C THR A 478 18.33 12.96 13.46
N PRO A 479 19.55 13.26 12.98
CA PRO A 479 20.05 12.68 11.74
C PRO A 479 20.16 11.15 11.78
N TRP A 480 19.81 10.49 10.68
CA TRP A 480 19.91 9.04 10.55
C TRP A 480 21.27 8.64 9.96
N LEU A 481 22.17 8.10 10.80
CA LEU A 481 23.50 7.62 10.42
C LEU A 481 24.26 8.64 9.52
N GLY A 482 24.24 9.91 9.92
CA GLY A 482 24.87 11.02 9.20
C GLY A 482 23.88 12.00 8.55
N PRO A 483 24.36 12.88 7.64
CA PRO A 483 23.51 13.85 6.95
C PRO A 483 22.42 13.20 6.09
N ALA A 484 21.31 13.93 5.92
CA ALA A 484 20.20 13.52 5.07
C ALA A 484 20.66 13.32 3.62
N ARG A 485 20.22 12.22 3.00
CA ARG A 485 20.60 11.82 1.65
C ARG A 485 19.62 10.80 1.07
N PRO A 486 19.53 10.70 -0.26
CA PRO A 486 18.82 9.60 -0.90
C PRO A 486 19.38 8.23 -0.51
N PHE A 487 18.49 7.29 -0.17
CA PHE A 487 18.87 5.93 0.21
C PHE A 487 19.27 5.14 -1.05
N ALA A 488 20.47 4.56 -1.07
CA ALA A 488 20.90 3.66 -2.12
C ALA A 488 21.50 2.38 -1.54
N PHE A 489 21.10 1.22 -2.08
CA PHE A 489 21.61 -0.08 -1.65
C PHE A 489 23.14 -0.15 -1.71
N THR A 490 23.73 0.46 -2.75
CA THR A 490 25.16 0.42 -3.02
C THR A 490 26.01 0.94 -1.88
N HIS A 491 25.59 1.97 -1.15
CA HIS A 491 26.37 2.53 -0.05
C HIS A 491 25.71 2.44 1.32
N GLU A 492 24.42 2.11 1.41
CA GLU A 492 23.75 1.93 2.69
C GLU A 492 23.71 0.46 3.15
N VAL A 493 23.56 -0.50 2.22
CA VAL A 493 23.38 -1.93 2.54
C VAL A 493 24.58 -2.78 2.14
N TYR A 494 25.15 -2.56 0.97
CA TYR A 494 26.26 -3.38 0.46
C TYR A 494 27.48 -3.45 1.41
N PRO A 495 27.90 -2.38 2.12
CA PRO A 495 28.95 -2.49 3.16
C PRO A 495 28.67 -3.52 4.25
N VAL A 496 27.40 -3.71 4.61
CA VAL A 496 26.99 -4.72 5.61
C VAL A 496 27.25 -6.12 5.05
N LEU A 497 26.95 -6.34 3.78
CA LEU A 497 27.18 -7.61 3.09
C LEU A 497 28.67 -7.91 2.89
N GLU A 498 29.46 -6.90 2.53
CA GLU A 498 30.93 -7.02 2.45
C GLU A 498 31.54 -7.46 3.78
N ARG A 499 31.07 -6.87 4.88
CA ARG A 499 31.61 -7.18 6.20
C ARG A 499 31.22 -8.56 6.70
N HIS A 500 29.98 -8.97 6.50
CA HIS A 500 29.39 -10.09 7.24
C HIS A 500 29.02 -11.30 6.39
N CYS A 501 28.95 -11.16 5.06
CA CYS A 501 28.34 -12.18 4.21
C CYS A 501 29.22 -12.59 3.03
N ILE A 502 29.97 -11.66 2.43
CA ILE A 502 30.62 -11.86 1.12
C ILE A 502 31.58 -13.06 1.09
N GLY A 503 32.31 -13.33 2.17
CA GLY A 503 33.29 -14.42 2.21
C GLY A 503 32.68 -15.82 2.10
N CYS A 504 31.38 -15.99 2.39
CA CYS A 504 30.65 -17.26 2.23
C CYS A 504 29.71 -17.24 1.00
N HIS A 505 29.59 -16.10 0.33
CA HIS A 505 28.63 -15.83 -0.75
C HIS A 505 29.31 -15.18 -1.97
N SER A 506 30.57 -15.51 -2.24
CA SER A 506 31.34 -14.93 -3.35
C SER A 506 31.18 -15.68 -4.68
N ASP A 507 30.70 -16.92 -4.63
CA ASP A 507 30.57 -17.79 -5.79
C ASP A 507 29.39 -17.37 -6.67
N LYS A 508 29.45 -17.75 -7.96
CA LYS A 508 28.35 -17.46 -8.90
C LYS A 508 27.05 -18.06 -8.35
N PRO A 509 25.93 -17.33 -8.45
CA PRO A 509 24.65 -17.87 -8.04
C PRO A 509 24.33 -19.09 -8.91
N VAL A 510 23.99 -20.20 -8.26
CA VAL A 510 23.51 -21.41 -8.94
C VAL A 510 22.00 -21.37 -8.89
N ALA A 511 21.33 -21.29 -10.04
CA ALA A 511 19.88 -21.37 -10.10
C ALA A 511 19.44 -22.77 -9.64
N GLY A 512 18.48 -22.85 -8.71
CA GLY A 512 17.98 -24.10 -8.18
C GLY A 512 17.50 -24.01 -6.72
N PRO A 513 16.97 -25.12 -6.16
CA PRO A 513 16.39 -25.16 -4.82
C PRO A 513 17.37 -24.79 -3.71
N ARG A 514 18.67 -25.02 -3.96
CA ARG A 514 19.80 -24.78 -3.04
C ARG A 514 20.70 -23.63 -3.50
N GLY A 515 20.19 -22.79 -4.41
CA GLY A 515 20.89 -21.60 -4.88
C GLY A 515 21.19 -20.63 -3.74
N LYS A 516 22.47 -20.26 -3.58
CA LYS A 516 22.89 -19.24 -2.62
C LYS A 516 22.96 -17.88 -3.32
N PRO A 517 22.64 -16.79 -2.61
CA PRO A 517 22.85 -15.45 -3.15
C PRO A 517 24.34 -15.18 -3.33
N CYS A 518 24.66 -14.26 -4.25
CA CYS A 518 26.02 -13.89 -4.60
C CYS A 518 26.24 -12.41 -4.29
N PHE A 519 27.22 -12.12 -3.44
CA PHE A 519 27.52 -10.77 -2.96
C PHE A 519 28.81 -10.18 -3.54
N LYS A 520 29.31 -10.75 -4.64
CA LYS A 520 30.56 -10.31 -5.27
C LYS A 520 30.49 -8.87 -5.80
N GLU A 521 29.32 -8.44 -6.26
CA GLU A 521 29.08 -7.11 -6.82
C GLU A 521 27.73 -6.55 -6.33
N PRO A 522 27.58 -5.22 -6.18
CA PRO A 522 26.37 -4.63 -5.59
C PRO A 522 25.06 -4.98 -6.29
N LYS A 523 25.03 -4.98 -7.63
CA LYS A 523 23.80 -5.29 -8.38
C LYS A 523 23.42 -6.76 -8.24
N THR A 524 24.39 -7.67 -8.39
CA THR A 524 24.18 -9.11 -8.16
C THR A 524 23.76 -9.39 -6.72
N ALA A 525 24.33 -8.67 -5.75
CA ALA A 525 23.95 -8.77 -4.35
C ALA A 525 22.50 -8.35 -4.12
N TYR A 526 22.10 -7.22 -4.69
CA TYR A 526 20.72 -6.75 -4.64
C TYR A 526 19.76 -7.77 -5.25
N ASP A 527 20.00 -8.20 -6.50
CA ASP A 527 19.09 -9.10 -7.23
C ASP A 527 18.90 -10.45 -6.53
N THR A 528 19.96 -10.97 -5.92
CA THR A 528 19.92 -12.29 -5.25
C THR A 528 19.52 -12.22 -3.78
N LEU A 529 19.63 -11.06 -3.13
CA LEU A 529 19.17 -10.85 -1.74
C LEU A 529 17.72 -10.39 -1.66
N HIS A 530 17.27 -9.57 -2.62
CA HIS A 530 15.92 -9.01 -2.68
C HIS A 530 14.81 -10.06 -2.46
N PRO A 531 14.88 -11.30 -2.99
CA PRO A 531 13.87 -12.33 -2.75
C PRO A 531 13.69 -12.76 -1.29
N TYR A 532 14.65 -12.50 -0.42
CA TYR A 532 14.59 -12.85 1.00
C TYR A 532 13.89 -11.76 1.85
N VAL A 533 13.41 -10.69 1.23
CA VAL A 533 12.70 -9.58 1.89
C VAL A 533 11.24 -9.58 1.46
N ARG A 534 10.36 -9.41 2.44
CA ARG A 534 8.93 -9.19 2.21
C ARG A 534 8.65 -7.70 2.19
N ARG A 535 8.02 -7.23 1.11
CA ARG A 535 7.81 -5.82 0.81
C ARG A 535 6.58 -5.64 -0.08
N ALA A 536 6.05 -4.42 -0.16
CA ALA A 536 4.88 -4.14 -0.99
C ALA A 536 5.22 -4.15 -2.48
N GLY A 537 4.38 -4.76 -3.31
CA GLY A 537 4.37 -4.59 -4.76
C GLY A 537 4.42 -3.13 -5.20
N ILE A 538 4.87 -2.88 -6.43
CA ILE A 538 4.72 -1.57 -7.09
C ILE A 538 3.26 -1.12 -7.16
N GLU A 539 2.34 -2.08 -7.33
CA GLU A 539 0.89 -1.89 -7.27
C GLU A 539 0.33 -2.49 -5.96
N GLY A 540 0.85 -2.11 -4.79
CA GLY A 540 0.42 -2.70 -3.50
C GLY A 540 -1.08 -2.56 -3.18
N ASP A 541 -1.54 -2.87 -1.97
CA ASP A 541 -2.99 -2.72 -1.67
C ASP A 541 -3.41 -1.26 -1.48
N MET A 542 -4.51 -0.79 -2.09
CA MET A 542 -5.01 0.58 -1.82
C MET A 542 -5.50 0.74 -0.38
N ALA A 543 -6.01 -0.31 0.25
CA ALA A 543 -6.57 -0.20 1.59
C ALA A 543 -5.48 0.05 2.66
N LEU A 544 -5.87 0.63 3.79
CA LEU A 544 -4.97 0.76 4.93
C LEU A 544 -4.47 -0.64 5.34
N LEU A 545 -3.15 -0.78 5.45
CA LEU A 545 -2.52 -2.04 5.82
C LEU A 545 -2.63 -2.26 7.33
N ASN A 546 -2.72 -3.54 7.72
CA ASN A 546 -2.55 -3.91 9.12
C ASN A 546 -1.17 -3.43 9.61
N PRO A 547 -1.04 -3.02 10.88
CA PRO A 547 0.27 -2.78 11.47
C PRO A 547 1.19 -3.98 11.24
N MET A 548 2.43 -3.70 10.83
CA MET A 548 3.45 -4.69 10.50
C MET A 548 3.09 -5.64 9.33
N GLU A 549 2.18 -5.25 8.43
CA GLU A 549 1.86 -6.04 7.21
C GLU A 549 3.10 -6.27 6.34
N TYR A 550 3.86 -5.22 6.03
CA TYR A 550 5.19 -5.34 5.41
C TYR A 550 6.23 -4.89 6.43
N HIS A 551 6.86 -5.86 7.08
CA HIS A 551 7.74 -5.61 8.22
C HIS A 551 8.95 -6.55 8.23
N THR A 552 10.01 -6.12 8.91
CA THR A 552 11.23 -6.92 9.09
C THR A 552 10.94 -8.29 9.70
N SER A 553 10.02 -8.39 10.68
CA SER A 553 9.62 -9.69 11.27
C SER A 553 8.95 -10.65 10.29
N THR A 554 8.46 -10.17 9.14
CA THR A 554 7.90 -11.00 8.06
C THR A 554 8.85 -11.20 6.89
N SER A 555 10.06 -10.64 6.98
CA SER A 555 11.12 -10.81 6.00
C SER A 555 12.05 -11.94 6.43
N ARG A 556 12.18 -12.95 5.58
CA ARG A 556 12.99 -14.14 5.86
C ARG A 556 14.45 -13.82 6.17
N LEU A 557 15.06 -12.87 5.45
CA LEU A 557 16.43 -12.41 5.73
C LEU A 557 16.58 -12.02 7.20
N PHE A 558 15.62 -11.27 7.72
CA PHE A 558 15.66 -10.74 9.07
C PHE A 558 15.45 -11.85 10.12
N GLN A 559 14.44 -12.70 9.92
CA GLN A 559 14.20 -13.86 10.78
C GLN A 559 15.41 -14.80 10.85
N MET A 560 16.06 -15.03 9.71
CA MET A 560 17.24 -15.87 9.61
C MET A 560 18.44 -15.27 10.38
N LEU A 561 18.67 -13.95 10.28
CA LEU A 561 19.73 -13.26 11.01
C LEU A 561 19.44 -13.07 12.51
N GLU A 562 18.17 -13.04 12.89
CA GLU A 562 17.76 -13.03 14.29
C GLU A 562 18.05 -14.38 14.97
N LYS A 563 17.69 -15.49 14.32
CA LYS A 563 17.98 -16.86 14.79
C LYS A 563 19.47 -17.21 14.72
N GLY A 564 20.15 -16.71 13.70
CA GLY A 564 21.54 -16.99 13.38
C GLY A 564 21.71 -17.82 12.11
N HIS A 565 22.58 -17.33 11.23
CA HIS A 565 22.92 -17.93 9.95
C HIS A 565 24.40 -18.30 9.92
N HIS A 566 24.73 -19.57 10.14
CA HIS A 566 26.11 -20.07 10.16
C HIS A 566 27.09 -19.23 11.02
N GLY A 567 26.62 -18.80 12.20
CA GLY A 567 27.42 -17.97 13.13
C GLY A 567 27.27 -16.46 12.92
N VAL A 568 26.55 -16.00 11.90
CA VAL A 568 26.19 -14.59 11.69
C VAL A 568 24.84 -14.29 12.34
N THR A 569 24.81 -13.33 13.26
CA THR A 569 23.62 -12.86 13.98
C THR A 569 23.61 -11.33 14.06
N PHE A 570 22.46 -10.70 14.33
CA PHE A 570 22.43 -9.26 14.60
C PHE A 570 23.32 -8.85 15.78
N ALA A 571 23.44 -9.69 16.81
CA ALA A 571 24.36 -9.45 17.92
C ALA A 571 25.82 -9.37 17.45
N SER A 572 26.23 -10.23 16.51
CA SER A 572 27.59 -10.21 15.93
C SER A 572 27.80 -9.10 14.89
N MET A 573 26.74 -8.61 14.25
CA MET A 573 26.81 -7.58 13.20
C MET A 573 26.82 -6.15 13.77
N GLY A 574 26.24 -5.95 14.96
CA GLY A 574 26.10 -4.64 15.60
C GLY A 574 24.83 -3.89 15.18
N GLY A 575 24.47 -2.88 15.99
CA GLY A 575 23.21 -2.13 15.84
C GLY A 575 23.08 -1.41 14.50
N GLU A 576 24.15 -0.77 14.02
CA GLU A 576 24.12 -0.02 12.76
C GLU A 576 23.81 -0.93 11.55
N ALA A 577 24.42 -2.11 11.48
CA ALA A 577 24.17 -3.07 10.41
C ALA A 577 22.70 -3.53 10.38
N ARG A 578 22.15 -3.81 11.56
CA ARG A 578 20.73 -4.16 11.73
C ARG A 578 19.82 -2.99 11.30
N GLU A 579 20.13 -1.77 11.71
CA GLU A 579 19.35 -0.57 11.38
C GLU A 579 19.34 -0.27 9.87
N ARG A 580 20.48 -0.45 9.18
CA ARG A 580 20.59 -0.29 7.73
C ARG A 580 19.72 -1.29 6.97
N LEU A 581 19.74 -2.55 7.39
CA LEU A 581 18.90 -3.60 6.81
C LEU A 581 17.41 -3.34 7.08
N ALA A 582 17.05 -2.96 8.31
CA ALA A 582 15.68 -2.62 8.66
C ALA A 582 15.17 -1.43 7.83
N CYS A 583 15.94 -0.34 7.75
CA CYS A 583 15.59 0.84 6.96
C CYS A 583 15.43 0.51 5.47
N TRP A 584 16.29 -0.35 4.90
CA TRP A 584 16.14 -0.80 3.52
C TRP A 584 14.80 -1.51 3.26
N ILE A 585 14.41 -2.43 4.17
CA ILE A 585 13.14 -3.16 4.09
C ILE A 585 11.96 -2.18 4.24
N ASP A 586 11.99 -1.33 5.28
CA ASP A 586 10.95 -0.36 5.58
C ASP A 586 10.73 0.65 4.44
N LEU A 587 11.78 0.96 3.67
CA LEU A 587 11.72 1.86 2.51
C LEU A 587 11.28 1.15 1.22
N ASN A 588 10.75 -0.07 1.28
CA ASN A 588 10.34 -0.86 0.11
C ASN A 588 11.52 -1.28 -0.80
N ALA A 589 12.64 -1.64 -0.17
CA ALA A 589 13.82 -2.26 -0.77
C ALA A 589 14.37 -1.57 -2.06
N PRO A 590 14.60 -0.23 -2.06
CA PRO A 590 15.15 0.44 -3.24
C PRO A 590 16.59 0.01 -3.53
N PHE A 591 16.99 0.03 -4.80
CA PHE A 591 18.38 -0.13 -5.23
C PHE A 591 19.06 1.22 -5.44
N ALA A 592 18.50 2.05 -6.30
CA ALA A 592 19.06 3.34 -6.71
C ALA A 592 18.62 4.48 -5.78
N GLY A 593 19.53 5.40 -5.52
CA GLY A 593 19.29 6.61 -4.75
C GLY A 593 19.29 7.88 -5.60
N ASN A 594 19.29 7.79 -6.92
CA ASN A 594 19.34 8.95 -7.79
C ASN A 594 18.69 8.66 -9.13
N TRP A 595 18.39 9.73 -9.86
CA TRP A 595 17.89 9.61 -11.23
C TRP A 595 19.01 9.77 -12.25
N ASP A 596 20.01 10.64 -12.06
CA ASP A 596 21.01 10.96 -13.09
C ASP A 596 20.38 11.23 -14.48
N PRO A 597 19.47 12.23 -14.57
CA PRO A 597 18.72 12.47 -15.79
C PRO A 597 19.61 12.99 -16.93
N PRO A 598 19.38 12.55 -18.19
CA PRO A 598 20.06 13.13 -19.33
C PRO A 598 19.55 14.56 -19.56
N GLU A 599 20.24 15.28 -20.43
CA GLU A 599 19.72 16.54 -20.97
C GLU A 599 18.36 16.31 -21.65
N TRP A 600 17.39 17.20 -21.38
CA TRP A 600 16.06 17.13 -21.95
C TRP A 600 15.82 18.32 -22.87
N LYS A 601 15.81 18.07 -24.18
CA LYS A 601 15.56 19.07 -25.24
C LYS A 601 16.48 20.31 -25.13
N GLY A 602 17.79 20.11 -24.91
CA GLY A 602 18.73 21.24 -24.80
C GLY A 602 18.83 21.86 -23.40
N ILE A 603 18.14 21.30 -22.40
CA ILE A 603 18.07 21.86 -21.04
C ILE A 603 18.52 20.80 -20.03
N ASP A 604 19.45 21.18 -19.14
CA ASP A 604 19.77 20.41 -17.94
C ASP A 604 18.57 20.42 -16.98
N PRO A 605 17.89 19.28 -16.78
CA PRO A 605 16.69 19.25 -15.97
C PRO A 605 16.95 19.40 -14.47
N VAL A 606 18.16 19.08 -13.98
CA VAL A 606 18.53 19.26 -12.57
C VAL A 606 18.72 20.74 -12.28
N ALA A 607 19.55 21.42 -13.08
CA ALA A 607 19.78 22.85 -12.92
C ALA A 607 18.49 23.66 -13.09
N ARG A 608 17.67 23.31 -14.09
CA ARG A 608 16.40 24.01 -14.34
C ARG A 608 15.39 23.82 -13.21
N ARG A 609 15.23 22.60 -12.69
CA ARG A 609 14.36 22.35 -11.52
C ARG A 609 14.80 23.17 -10.31
N LEU A 610 16.11 23.25 -10.03
CA LEU A 610 16.64 24.02 -8.90
C LEU A 610 16.40 25.52 -9.04
N ASP A 611 16.59 26.08 -10.25
CA ASP A 611 16.30 27.48 -10.54
C ASP A 611 14.82 27.82 -10.28
N LEU A 612 13.91 27.01 -10.82
CA LEU A 612 12.47 27.19 -10.66
C LEU A 612 12.01 26.98 -9.20
N ALA A 613 12.60 26.01 -8.49
CA ALA A 613 12.33 25.78 -7.07
C ALA A 613 12.76 26.96 -6.20
N LYS A 614 13.94 27.55 -6.47
CA LYS A 614 14.38 28.77 -5.78
C LYS A 614 13.44 29.93 -6.06
N GLN A 615 13.01 30.07 -7.32
CA GLN A 615 12.18 31.20 -7.75
C GLN A 615 10.75 31.13 -7.20
N PHE A 616 10.10 29.97 -7.27
CA PHE A 616 8.67 29.84 -6.98
C PHE A 616 8.34 29.15 -5.65
N ALA A 617 9.26 28.36 -5.11
CA ALA A 617 9.07 27.66 -3.85
C ALA A 617 10.03 28.12 -2.74
N GLY A 618 11.05 28.92 -3.05
CA GLY A 618 12.08 29.31 -2.07
C GLY A 618 12.87 28.12 -1.52
N ALA A 619 12.95 27.02 -2.29
CA ALA A 619 13.68 25.80 -1.94
C ALA A 619 14.98 25.70 -2.75
N ASP A 620 16.06 25.22 -2.11
CA ASP A 620 17.42 25.18 -2.67
C ASP A 620 18.12 23.83 -2.47
N VAL A 621 17.41 22.82 -1.96
CA VAL A 621 17.93 21.46 -1.76
C VAL A 621 18.11 20.73 -3.09
N CYS A 622 19.25 20.07 -3.27
CA CYS A 622 19.55 19.26 -4.45
C CYS A 622 19.84 17.79 -4.06
N PRO A 623 18.83 16.89 -4.11
CA PRO A 623 19.02 15.49 -3.75
C PRO A 623 20.06 14.75 -4.62
N GLU A 624 20.20 15.13 -5.90
CA GLU A 624 21.23 14.56 -6.78
C GLU A 624 22.66 14.87 -6.27
N ALA A 625 22.90 16.09 -5.80
CA ALA A 625 24.19 16.48 -5.25
C ALA A 625 24.50 15.77 -3.91
N GLU A 626 23.48 15.60 -3.07
CA GLU A 626 23.62 14.85 -1.81
C GLU A 626 23.94 13.37 -2.06
N HIS A 627 23.27 12.75 -3.03
CA HIS A 627 23.60 11.39 -3.45
C HIS A 627 25.01 11.31 -4.01
N ALA A 628 25.42 12.26 -4.86
CA ALA A 628 26.77 12.29 -5.43
C ALA A 628 27.84 12.37 -4.33
N ALA A 629 27.64 13.21 -3.31
CA ALA A 629 28.53 13.30 -2.15
C ALA A 629 28.59 12.00 -1.35
N ALA A 630 27.44 11.35 -1.11
CA ALA A 630 27.38 10.06 -0.42
C ALA A 630 28.09 8.94 -1.23
N ALA A 631 27.89 8.92 -2.54
CA ALA A 631 28.52 7.97 -3.44
C ALA A 631 30.04 8.20 -3.52
N GLU A 632 30.51 9.46 -3.51
CA GLU A 632 31.93 9.79 -3.44
C GLU A 632 32.55 9.36 -2.11
N ALA A 633 31.90 9.66 -0.98
CA ALA A 633 32.35 9.20 0.34
C ALA A 633 32.45 7.67 0.39
N PHE A 634 31.49 6.97 -0.19
CA PHE A 634 31.53 5.52 -0.32
C PHE A 634 32.69 5.04 -1.20
N ARG A 635 32.94 5.64 -2.37
CA ARG A 635 34.08 5.28 -3.23
C ARG A 635 35.43 5.50 -2.56
N ASN A 636 35.53 6.54 -1.74
CA ASN A 636 36.76 6.90 -1.04
C ASN A 636 36.93 6.19 0.32
N ARG A 637 35.96 5.35 0.72
CA ARG A 637 36.04 4.61 1.99
C ARG A 637 37.17 3.58 1.96
N LYS A 638 37.67 3.23 3.14
CA LYS A 638 38.52 2.04 3.27
C LYS A 638 37.67 0.78 3.04
N PRO A 639 38.07 -0.14 2.16
CA PRO A 639 37.35 -1.40 1.94
C PRO A 639 37.04 -2.09 3.25
N VAL A 640 35.81 -2.58 3.39
CA VAL A 640 35.38 -3.24 4.62
C VAL A 640 35.94 -4.65 4.63
N GLU A 641 36.76 -4.97 5.65
CA GLU A 641 37.29 -6.32 5.80
C GLU A 641 36.18 -7.29 6.21
N PHE A 642 36.13 -8.45 5.54
CA PHE A 642 35.21 -9.53 5.88
C PHE A 642 35.56 -10.12 7.25
N VAL A 643 34.58 -10.14 8.15
CA VAL A 643 34.68 -10.78 9.45
C VAL A 643 34.17 -12.21 9.31
N LYS A 644 35.11 -13.16 9.23
CA LYS A 644 34.77 -14.59 9.17
C LYS A 644 33.97 -14.97 10.43
N PRO A 645 32.75 -15.52 10.30
CA PRO A 645 31.99 -15.95 11.46
C PRO A 645 32.69 -17.13 12.16
N PRO A 646 32.47 -17.31 13.47
CA PRO A 646 32.94 -18.51 14.18
C PRO A 646 32.41 -19.77 13.49
N PRO A 647 33.22 -20.84 13.36
CA PRO A 647 32.74 -22.09 12.81
C PRO A 647 31.62 -22.64 13.70
N VAL A 648 30.49 -23.00 13.08
CA VAL A 648 29.43 -23.71 13.79
C VAL A 648 29.93 -25.11 14.11
N ALA A 649 29.85 -25.51 15.38
CA ALA A 649 30.23 -26.86 15.79
C ALA A 649 29.40 -27.90 15.01
N PRO A 650 30.04 -28.97 14.50
CA PRO A 650 29.31 -30.05 13.84
C PRO A 650 28.31 -30.66 14.83
N ILE A 651 27.09 -30.85 14.35
CA ILE A 651 26.00 -31.39 15.16
C ILE A 651 26.17 -32.90 15.18
N SER A 652 26.51 -33.45 16.33
CA SER A 652 26.56 -34.91 16.51
C SER A 652 25.15 -35.48 16.67
N PRO A 653 24.90 -36.73 16.25
CA PRO A 653 23.70 -37.45 16.66
C PRO A 653 23.59 -37.45 18.19
N ASP A 654 22.43 -37.09 18.71
CA ASP A 654 22.17 -37.04 20.16
C ASP A 654 21.78 -38.41 20.76
N GLY A 655 21.48 -39.40 19.92
CA GLY A 655 21.05 -40.73 20.35
C GLY A 655 19.72 -40.77 21.11
N LEU A 656 18.91 -39.70 21.05
CA LEU A 656 17.63 -39.63 21.75
C LEU A 656 16.67 -40.71 21.23
N GLN A 657 16.02 -41.41 22.15
CA GLN A 657 14.97 -42.39 21.87
C GLN A 657 13.74 -42.06 22.71
N ALA A 658 12.57 -42.10 22.09
CA ALA A 658 11.28 -41.93 22.76
C ALA A 658 10.49 -43.25 22.67
N VAL A 659 9.75 -43.60 23.72
CA VAL A 659 9.05 -44.89 23.78
C VAL A 659 7.98 -44.95 22.70
N GLY A 660 8.12 -45.91 21.78
CA GLY A 660 7.19 -46.09 20.67
C GLY A 660 7.36 -45.11 19.51
N PHE A 661 8.48 -44.37 19.43
CA PHE A 661 8.75 -43.42 18.35
C PHE A 661 10.18 -43.57 17.79
N PRO A 662 10.39 -43.52 16.46
CA PRO A 662 9.37 -43.42 15.41
C PRO A 662 8.52 -44.70 15.28
N MET A 663 7.37 -44.59 14.63
CA MET A 663 6.43 -45.69 14.39
C MET A 663 5.95 -45.68 12.94
N ASP A 664 5.55 -46.84 12.42
CA ASP A 664 4.94 -46.91 11.10
C ASP A 664 3.47 -46.44 11.10
N THR A 665 2.92 -46.22 9.90
CA THR A 665 1.55 -45.74 9.70
C THR A 665 0.49 -46.66 10.32
N ALA A 666 0.71 -47.98 10.35
CA ALA A 666 -0.25 -48.94 10.90
C ALA A 666 -0.30 -48.87 12.43
N ALA A 667 0.87 -48.77 13.07
CA ALA A 667 1.00 -48.54 14.51
C ALA A 667 0.40 -47.18 14.92
N ALA A 668 0.70 -46.12 14.16
CA ALA A 668 0.15 -44.78 14.40
C ALA A 668 -1.39 -44.76 14.34
N ARG A 669 -2.00 -45.39 13.32
CA ARG A 669 -3.47 -45.51 13.18
C ARG A 669 -4.09 -46.37 14.29
N SER A 670 -3.41 -47.43 14.71
CA SER A 670 -3.87 -48.28 15.81
C SER A 670 -3.92 -47.50 17.13
N LEU A 671 -2.90 -46.67 17.41
CA LEU A 671 -2.87 -45.79 18.58
C LEU A 671 -4.00 -44.74 18.55
N GLN A 672 -4.24 -44.11 17.41
CA GLN A 672 -5.36 -43.18 17.25
C GLN A 672 -6.70 -43.86 17.50
N THR A 673 -6.93 -45.03 16.92
CA THR A 673 -8.19 -45.78 17.07
C THR A 673 -8.45 -46.12 18.55
N ALA A 674 -7.39 -46.45 19.29
CA ALA A 674 -7.47 -46.77 20.71
C ALA A 674 -7.84 -45.56 21.60
N CYS A 675 -7.52 -44.32 21.18
CA CYS A 675 -7.81 -43.11 21.96
C CYS A 675 -9.02 -42.31 21.47
N ALA A 676 -9.66 -42.71 20.36
CA ALA A 676 -10.78 -41.97 19.77
C ALA A 676 -12.05 -41.98 20.63
N GLY A 677 -12.23 -42.99 21.49
CA GLY A 677 -13.40 -43.09 22.37
C GLY A 677 -13.43 -41.96 23.41
N GLY A 678 -14.48 -41.12 23.36
CA GLY A 678 -14.71 -40.03 24.32
C GLY A 678 -14.20 -38.65 23.88
N LEU A 679 -13.58 -38.55 22.70
CA LEU A 679 -13.24 -37.28 22.07
C LEU A 679 -14.30 -36.86 21.03
N PRO A 680 -14.62 -35.57 20.89
CA PRO A 680 -15.52 -35.11 19.84
C PRO A 680 -14.91 -35.31 18.45
N ASP A 681 -15.73 -35.72 17.48
CA ASP A 681 -15.35 -35.90 16.06
C ASP A 681 -15.70 -34.67 15.19
N ARG A 682 -16.54 -33.77 15.70
CA ARG A 682 -16.95 -32.53 15.03
C ARG A 682 -17.50 -31.48 16.00
N ILE A 683 -17.56 -30.23 15.54
CA ILE A 683 -18.27 -29.12 16.16
C ILE A 683 -19.19 -28.49 15.11
N GLU A 684 -20.48 -28.39 15.42
CA GLU A 684 -21.51 -27.78 14.57
C GLU A 684 -21.58 -26.28 14.87
N LEU A 685 -20.95 -25.42 14.05
CA LEU A 685 -20.81 -23.99 14.35
C LEU A 685 -22.11 -23.19 14.16
N GLY A 686 -23.05 -23.74 13.38
CA GLY A 686 -24.32 -23.12 12.98
C GLY A 686 -24.42 -22.97 11.46
N SER A 687 -25.63 -22.75 10.94
CA SER A 687 -25.88 -22.47 9.52
C SER A 687 -25.29 -23.50 8.53
N GLY A 688 -25.18 -24.76 8.94
CA GLY A 688 -24.58 -25.83 8.13
C GLY A 688 -23.04 -25.84 8.09
N VAL A 689 -22.37 -24.93 8.83
CA VAL A 689 -20.90 -24.89 8.93
C VAL A 689 -20.42 -25.87 9.99
N VAL A 690 -19.56 -26.80 9.60
CA VAL A 690 -19.04 -27.88 10.46
C VAL A 690 -17.52 -27.81 10.52
N MET A 691 -16.97 -27.96 11.74
CA MET A 691 -15.55 -28.19 11.96
C MET A 691 -15.33 -29.66 12.33
N ARG A 692 -14.57 -30.40 11.52
CA ARG A 692 -14.23 -31.81 11.79
C ARG A 692 -13.00 -31.91 12.67
N LEU A 693 -12.99 -32.88 13.58
CA LEU A 693 -11.89 -33.13 14.52
C LEU A 693 -11.37 -34.56 14.37
N ALA A 694 -10.06 -34.74 14.55
CA ALA A 694 -9.40 -36.03 14.63
C ALA A 694 -8.85 -36.25 16.04
N ALA A 695 -8.94 -37.49 16.53
CA ALA A 695 -8.35 -37.87 17.82
C ALA A 695 -6.82 -37.98 17.71
N ILE A 696 -6.11 -37.35 18.63
CA ILE A 696 -4.64 -37.38 18.71
C ILE A 696 -4.24 -38.13 19.98
N PRO A 697 -3.47 -39.23 19.87
CA PRO A 697 -3.12 -40.06 21.03
C PRO A 697 -2.12 -39.36 21.95
N ALA A 698 -2.14 -39.73 23.24
CA ALA A 698 -1.03 -39.43 24.15
C ALA A 698 0.20 -40.26 23.76
N GLY A 699 1.41 -39.75 24.05
CA GLY A 699 2.65 -40.43 23.68
C GLY A 699 3.91 -39.62 24.00
N GLU A 700 5.04 -40.13 23.55
CA GLU A 700 6.35 -39.48 23.66
C GLU A 700 7.03 -39.46 22.29
N PHE A 701 7.72 -38.37 21.96
CA PHE A 701 8.45 -38.23 20.71
C PHE A 701 9.71 -37.39 20.87
N VAL A 702 10.58 -37.45 19.87
CA VAL A 702 11.75 -36.57 19.80
C VAL A 702 11.35 -35.28 19.08
N MET A 703 11.28 -34.19 19.82
CA MET A 703 10.92 -32.86 19.34
C MET A 703 12.16 -32.08 18.86
N GLY A 704 11.99 -31.29 17.80
CA GLY A 704 13.04 -30.47 17.19
C GLY A 704 13.76 -31.17 16.04
N SER A 705 14.84 -30.56 15.54
CA SER A 705 15.65 -31.14 14.45
C SER A 705 17.16 -31.02 14.68
N LEU A 706 17.93 -32.02 14.23
CA LEU A 706 19.40 -31.92 14.21
C LEU A 706 19.91 -31.05 13.06
N ASP A 707 19.22 -31.03 11.92
CA ASP A 707 19.63 -30.30 10.73
C ASP A 707 18.87 -28.98 10.52
N GLY A 708 17.98 -28.64 11.47
CA GLY A 708 17.18 -27.42 11.47
C GLY A 708 17.92 -26.16 11.93
N ALA A 709 17.19 -25.04 12.00
CA ALA A 709 17.69 -23.78 12.49
C ALA A 709 18.14 -23.84 13.96
N ALA A 710 18.81 -22.79 14.45
CA ALA A 710 19.35 -22.75 15.81
C ALA A 710 18.25 -22.85 16.88
N ASP A 711 17.06 -22.32 16.60
CA ASP A 711 15.88 -22.32 17.47
C ASP A 711 15.07 -23.64 17.44
N GLU A 712 15.47 -24.60 16.60
CA GLU A 712 14.90 -25.95 16.55
C GLU A 712 15.70 -26.95 17.40
N ARG A 713 16.72 -26.45 18.11
CA ARG A 713 17.74 -27.22 18.84
C ARG A 713 17.94 -26.73 20.28
N PRO A 714 18.48 -27.59 21.16
CA PRO A 714 18.68 -29.03 20.97
C PRO A 714 17.35 -29.78 20.90
N ARG A 715 17.37 -30.98 20.33
CA ARG A 715 16.21 -31.87 20.38
C ARG A 715 15.98 -32.38 21.79
N ALA A 716 14.75 -32.78 22.09
CA ALA A 716 14.41 -33.36 23.39
C ALA A 716 13.30 -34.41 23.27
N VAL A 717 13.30 -35.39 24.18
CA VAL A 717 12.15 -36.29 24.36
C VAL A 717 11.05 -35.51 25.07
N VAL A 718 9.92 -35.34 24.40
CA VAL A 718 8.77 -34.58 24.90
C VAL A 718 7.56 -35.51 25.03
N ARG A 719 6.81 -35.34 26.12
CA ARG A 719 5.64 -36.15 26.43
C ARG A 719 4.33 -35.38 26.27
N VAL A 720 3.46 -35.86 25.40
CA VAL A 720 2.06 -35.46 25.31
C VAL A 720 1.25 -36.32 26.27
N LYS A 721 0.84 -35.74 27.41
CA LYS A 721 0.34 -36.51 28.56
C LYS A 721 -1.07 -37.09 28.38
N LYS A 722 -1.95 -36.38 27.69
CA LYS A 722 -3.35 -36.74 27.50
C LYS A 722 -3.68 -36.74 26.00
N PRO A 723 -4.56 -37.63 25.53
CA PRO A 723 -5.10 -37.51 24.19
C PRO A 723 -5.96 -36.25 24.09
N PHE A 724 -6.10 -35.71 22.88
CA PHE A 724 -6.91 -34.52 22.61
C PHE A 724 -7.53 -34.65 21.21
N ALA A 725 -8.59 -33.90 20.93
CA ALA A 725 -9.11 -33.79 19.57
C ALA A 725 -8.48 -32.56 18.89
N MET A 726 -8.17 -32.63 17.60
CA MET A 726 -7.60 -31.52 16.83
C MET A 726 -8.40 -31.32 15.55
N ALA A 727 -8.61 -30.06 15.15
CA ALA A 727 -9.23 -29.77 13.86
C ALA A 727 -8.44 -30.40 12.71
N VAL A 728 -9.18 -31.08 11.83
CA VAL A 728 -8.61 -31.84 10.70
C VAL A 728 -7.81 -30.94 9.76
N THR A 729 -8.29 -29.71 9.56
CA THR A 729 -7.67 -28.64 8.77
C THR A 729 -7.47 -27.41 9.65
N GLU A 730 -6.83 -26.39 9.10
CA GLU A 730 -6.91 -25.04 9.64
C GLU A 730 -8.36 -24.53 9.68
N VAL A 731 -8.61 -23.56 10.57
CA VAL A 731 -9.89 -22.85 10.62
C VAL A 731 -10.08 -22.09 9.31
N THR A 732 -11.24 -22.26 8.66
CA THR A 732 -11.53 -21.55 7.39
C THR A 732 -12.11 -20.16 7.63
N ASN A 733 -12.07 -19.29 6.61
CA ASN A 733 -12.74 -17.98 6.67
C ASN A 733 -14.24 -18.12 6.99
N GLY A 734 -14.93 -19.12 6.43
CA GLY A 734 -16.35 -19.37 6.69
C GLY A 734 -16.64 -19.83 8.13
N GLN A 735 -15.71 -20.58 8.74
CA GLN A 735 -15.78 -20.95 10.16
C GLN A 735 -15.49 -19.75 11.06
N TYR A 736 -14.47 -18.95 10.74
CA TYR A 736 -14.09 -17.76 11.51
C TYR A 736 -15.15 -16.66 11.44
N ALA A 737 -15.82 -16.50 10.30
CA ALA A 737 -16.92 -15.54 10.11
C ALA A 737 -18.13 -15.78 11.03
N GLN A 738 -18.26 -16.97 11.64
CA GLN A 738 -19.27 -17.23 12.67
C GLN A 738 -18.97 -16.51 14.00
N PHE A 739 -17.71 -16.13 14.21
CA PHE A 739 -17.22 -15.38 15.36
C PHE A 739 -17.06 -13.90 15.03
N ASP A 740 -16.36 -13.58 13.93
CA ASP A 740 -16.14 -12.22 13.45
C ASP A 740 -16.48 -12.10 11.96
N PRO A 741 -17.72 -11.68 11.62
CA PRO A 741 -18.15 -11.54 10.24
C PRO A 741 -17.49 -10.37 9.50
N GLU A 742 -16.79 -9.47 10.20
CA GLU A 742 -16.08 -8.33 9.59
C GLU A 742 -14.62 -8.65 9.26
N HIS A 743 -14.11 -9.82 9.66
CA HIS A 743 -12.77 -10.25 9.32
C HIS A 743 -12.59 -10.39 7.80
N ASP A 744 -11.41 -10.02 7.33
CA ASP A 744 -11.05 -10.07 5.93
C ASP A 744 -9.59 -10.50 5.80
N THR A 745 -9.39 -11.73 5.35
CA THR A 745 -8.08 -12.30 5.01
C THR A 745 -7.50 -11.64 3.75
N ARG A 746 -8.27 -10.81 3.03
CA ARG A 746 -7.91 -10.00 1.86
C ARG A 746 -7.58 -10.87 0.64
N TYR A 747 -6.63 -10.38 -0.16
CA TYR A 747 -6.04 -11.06 -1.30
C TYR A 747 -4.51 -11.16 -1.09
N ILE A 748 -3.86 -11.93 -1.96
CA ILE A 748 -2.40 -11.96 -2.08
C ILE A 748 -2.00 -11.17 -3.32
N ASP A 749 -1.12 -10.19 -3.17
CA ASP A 749 -0.70 -9.29 -4.24
C ASP A 749 -0.01 -10.03 -5.40
N MET A 750 -0.13 -9.53 -6.63
CA MET A 750 0.48 -10.08 -7.86
C MET A 750 1.64 -9.19 -8.38
N HIS A 751 2.16 -8.31 -7.53
CA HIS A 751 3.17 -7.31 -7.86
C HIS A 751 2.77 -6.46 -9.11
N PHE A 752 3.51 -6.56 -10.23
CA PHE A 752 3.46 -5.67 -11.40
C PHE A 752 2.05 -5.34 -11.99
N MET A 753 0.97 -6.10 -11.71
CA MET A 753 -0.34 -5.92 -12.36
C MET A 753 -1.56 -5.72 -11.44
N ASP A 754 -1.39 -5.49 -10.14
CA ASP A 754 -2.55 -5.25 -9.24
C ASP A 754 -3.29 -3.91 -9.50
N HIS A 755 -2.90 -3.19 -10.55
CA HIS A 755 -3.51 -1.92 -10.96
C HIS A 755 -4.83 -2.03 -11.75
N VAL A 756 -5.28 -3.23 -12.13
CA VAL A 756 -6.59 -3.42 -12.78
C VAL A 756 -7.53 -4.32 -11.96
N VAL A 757 -6.97 -5.34 -11.31
CA VAL A 757 -7.70 -6.30 -10.46
C VAL A 757 -6.84 -6.57 -9.24
N PRO A 758 -7.39 -6.54 -8.02
CA PRO A 758 -6.62 -6.87 -6.83
C PRO A 758 -6.36 -8.37 -6.80
N GLY A 759 -5.08 -8.75 -6.66
CA GLY A 759 -4.45 -10.07 -6.73
C GLY A 759 -5.28 -11.37 -6.67
N HIS A 760 -4.77 -12.37 -5.93
CA HIS A 760 -5.42 -13.67 -5.75
C HIS A 760 -6.27 -13.66 -4.47
N ILE A 761 -7.52 -14.12 -4.54
CA ILE A 761 -8.39 -14.18 -3.36
C ILE A 761 -7.75 -15.04 -2.27
N ALA A 762 -7.75 -14.54 -1.04
CA ALA A 762 -7.40 -15.28 0.17
C ALA A 762 -8.55 -15.32 1.20
N ASN A 763 -9.70 -14.72 0.87
CA ASN A 763 -10.86 -14.58 1.76
C ASN A 763 -12.07 -15.43 1.36
N HIS A 764 -11.92 -16.44 0.49
CA HIS A 764 -13.02 -17.35 0.17
C HIS A 764 -13.42 -18.16 1.42
N PRO A 765 -14.72 -18.45 1.67
CA PRO A 765 -15.17 -19.16 2.87
C PRO A 765 -14.49 -20.51 3.14
N ASP A 766 -14.03 -21.20 2.10
CA ASP A 766 -13.35 -22.49 2.19
C ASP A 766 -11.81 -22.39 2.27
N GLN A 767 -11.23 -21.20 2.07
CA GLN A 767 -9.80 -20.96 2.31
C GLN A 767 -9.53 -20.84 3.81
N PRO A 768 -8.32 -21.18 4.29
CA PRO A 768 -7.93 -20.96 5.67
C PRO A 768 -7.98 -19.47 6.01
N VAL A 769 -8.37 -19.17 7.24
CA VAL A 769 -8.28 -17.82 7.77
C VAL A 769 -6.80 -17.46 7.96
N ALA A 770 -6.40 -16.26 7.54
CA ALA A 770 -5.09 -15.69 7.83
C ALA A 770 -5.24 -14.21 8.22
N ARG A 771 -4.13 -13.50 8.48
CA ARG A 771 -4.14 -12.13 9.02
C ARG A 771 -4.93 -12.02 10.34
N VAL A 772 -4.91 -13.08 11.13
CA VAL A 772 -5.39 -13.12 12.51
C VAL A 772 -4.20 -13.14 13.44
N SER A 773 -4.30 -12.43 14.56
CA SER A 773 -3.26 -12.48 15.59
C SER A 773 -3.42 -13.73 16.47
N CYS A 774 -2.41 -14.07 17.26
CA CYS A 774 -2.53 -15.18 18.23
C CYS A 774 -3.61 -14.86 19.27
N GLU A 775 -3.75 -13.60 19.66
CA GLU A 775 -4.81 -13.12 20.55
C GLU A 775 -6.21 -13.29 19.94
N ASP A 776 -6.39 -12.95 18.66
CA ASP A 776 -7.66 -13.17 17.93
C ASP A 776 -8.01 -14.66 17.86
N ALA A 777 -7.03 -15.51 17.55
CA ALA A 777 -7.21 -16.95 17.46
C ALA A 777 -7.57 -17.59 18.83
N LEU A 778 -6.97 -17.11 19.93
CA LEU A 778 -7.35 -17.51 21.28
C LEU A 778 -8.75 -17.00 21.67
N ALA A 779 -9.14 -15.80 21.23
CA ALA A 779 -10.49 -15.27 21.44
C ALA A 779 -11.55 -16.14 20.72
N PHE A 780 -11.26 -16.59 19.49
CA PHE A 780 -12.10 -17.56 18.79
C PHE A 780 -12.23 -18.88 19.55
N CYS A 781 -11.14 -19.40 20.13
CA CYS A 781 -11.17 -20.61 20.96
C CYS A 781 -12.01 -20.42 22.24
N ALA A 782 -11.89 -19.26 22.89
CA ALA A 782 -12.70 -18.93 24.06
C ALA A 782 -14.19 -18.83 23.70
N TRP A 783 -14.52 -18.26 22.54
CA TRP A 783 -15.89 -18.22 22.02
C TRP A 783 -16.45 -19.63 21.78
N LEU A 784 -15.69 -20.52 21.12
CA LEU A 784 -16.10 -21.92 20.95
C LEU A 784 -16.32 -22.62 22.29
N SER A 785 -15.41 -22.42 23.24
CA SER A 785 -15.50 -23.02 24.56
C SER A 785 -16.78 -22.61 25.28
N GLY A 786 -17.09 -21.30 25.27
CA GLY A 786 -18.31 -20.77 25.87
C GLY A 786 -19.59 -21.23 25.18
N LYS A 787 -19.57 -21.36 23.85
CA LYS A 787 -20.75 -21.73 23.05
C LYS A 787 -21.10 -23.22 23.14
N PHE A 788 -20.10 -24.10 23.23
CA PHE A 788 -20.29 -25.55 23.14
C PHE A 788 -20.00 -26.32 24.43
N GLY A 789 -19.54 -25.65 25.49
CA GLY A 789 -19.17 -26.31 26.75
C GLY A 789 -17.96 -27.23 26.61
N LEU A 790 -17.11 -26.97 25.62
CA LEU A 790 -15.88 -27.70 25.34
C LEU A 790 -14.68 -26.91 25.86
N ARG A 791 -13.54 -27.58 26.06
CA ARG A 791 -12.27 -26.91 26.40
C ARG A 791 -11.44 -26.71 25.13
N VAL A 792 -11.80 -25.68 24.36
CA VAL A 792 -11.16 -25.36 23.08
C VAL A 792 -10.01 -24.38 23.28
N THR A 793 -8.87 -24.65 22.66
CA THR A 793 -7.66 -23.81 22.72
C THR A 793 -6.81 -24.01 21.46
N LEU A 794 -5.82 -23.15 21.24
CA LEU A 794 -4.72 -23.46 20.33
C LEU A 794 -3.85 -24.58 20.90
N PRO A 795 -3.25 -25.44 20.05
CA PRO A 795 -2.23 -26.37 20.50
C PRO A 795 -1.02 -25.61 21.06
N ASP A 796 -0.33 -26.19 22.02
CA ASP A 796 1.08 -25.83 22.25
C ASP A 796 1.98 -26.43 21.15
N GLU A 797 3.21 -25.94 21.05
CA GLU A 797 4.16 -26.41 20.02
C GLU A 797 4.43 -27.92 20.07
N ALA A 798 4.40 -28.55 21.25
CA ALA A 798 4.65 -29.98 21.42
C ALA A 798 3.46 -30.81 20.91
N GLN A 799 2.24 -30.39 21.28
CA GLN A 799 1.00 -30.96 20.73
C GLN A 799 0.96 -30.83 19.21
N TRP A 800 1.35 -29.66 18.68
CA TRP A 800 1.36 -29.40 17.24
C TRP A 800 2.40 -30.27 16.51
N GLU A 801 3.65 -30.33 16.99
CA GLU A 801 4.70 -31.12 16.33
C GLU A 801 4.41 -32.62 16.40
N TRP A 802 3.88 -33.09 17.53
CA TRP A 802 3.43 -34.47 17.68
C TRP A 802 2.38 -34.81 16.64
N ALA A 803 1.35 -33.97 16.51
CA ALA A 803 0.28 -34.10 15.54
C ALA A 803 0.79 -34.04 14.09
N ALA A 804 1.73 -33.14 13.78
CA ALA A 804 2.31 -32.97 12.45
C ALA A 804 3.12 -34.19 12.03
N ARG A 805 3.93 -34.75 12.95
CA ARG A 805 4.76 -35.94 12.73
C ARG A 805 3.95 -37.22 12.57
N ALA A 806 2.87 -37.36 13.34
CA ALA A 806 2.00 -38.54 13.30
C ALA A 806 2.75 -39.89 13.30
N GLY A 807 3.85 -39.95 14.06
CA GLY A 807 4.71 -41.13 14.20
C GLY A 807 6.06 -41.08 13.47
N THR A 808 6.30 -40.12 12.57
CA THR A 808 7.56 -40.03 11.82
C THR A 808 8.62 -39.15 12.51
N ASP A 809 9.89 -39.51 12.34
CA ASP A 809 11.05 -38.71 12.78
C ASP A 809 11.67 -37.85 11.66
N THR A 810 11.09 -37.93 10.45
CA THR A 810 11.46 -37.12 9.29
C THR A 810 10.98 -35.68 9.39
N ARG A 811 11.45 -34.80 8.50
CA ARG A 811 11.08 -33.38 8.44
C ARG A 811 9.59 -33.17 8.18
N PHE A 812 9.03 -33.99 7.30
CA PHE A 812 7.60 -34.04 6.96
C PHE A 812 7.07 -35.45 7.22
N PHE A 813 5.76 -35.60 7.46
CA PHE A 813 5.16 -36.94 7.65
C PHE A 813 5.26 -37.84 6.41
N TYR A 814 5.51 -37.24 5.23
CA TYR A 814 5.67 -37.92 3.95
C TYR A 814 7.13 -38.10 3.51
N GLY A 815 8.12 -37.64 4.29
CA GLY A 815 9.54 -37.83 3.99
C GLY A 815 10.46 -36.68 4.40
N GLY A 816 11.65 -36.65 3.79
CA GLY A 816 12.65 -35.59 3.97
C GLY A 816 12.42 -34.37 3.06
N GLU A 817 13.36 -33.43 3.08
CA GLU A 817 13.31 -32.19 2.26
C GLU A 817 13.19 -32.43 0.75
N ASP A 818 13.77 -33.53 0.25
CA ASP A 818 13.77 -33.88 -1.17
C ASP A 818 12.53 -34.69 -1.59
N ALA A 819 11.56 -34.93 -0.69
CA ALA A 819 10.32 -35.62 -1.02
C ALA A 819 9.36 -34.70 -1.79
N ASP A 820 8.69 -35.26 -2.81
CA ASP A 820 7.66 -34.53 -3.56
C ASP A 820 6.45 -34.25 -2.67
N PHE A 821 6.22 -32.97 -2.40
CA PHE A 821 5.18 -32.50 -1.50
C PHE A 821 3.82 -32.29 -2.19
N GLY A 822 3.73 -32.35 -3.53
CA GLY A 822 2.58 -31.84 -4.29
C GLY A 822 1.21 -32.47 -3.96
N ARG A 823 1.19 -33.65 -3.33
CA ARG A 823 -0.04 -34.30 -2.82
C ARG A 823 -0.34 -34.01 -1.35
N PHE A 824 0.64 -33.54 -0.59
CA PHE A 824 0.63 -33.48 0.88
C PHE A 824 0.67 -32.06 1.43
N ALA A 825 1.11 -31.09 0.65
CA ALA A 825 1.25 -29.70 1.09
C ALA A 825 1.11 -28.72 -0.08
N ASN A 826 0.66 -27.50 0.25
CA ASN A 826 0.73 -26.31 -0.60
C ASN A 826 1.90 -25.46 -0.10
N LEU A 827 3.00 -25.41 -0.87
CA LEU A 827 4.26 -24.74 -0.51
C LEU A 827 4.78 -23.92 -1.71
N ALA A 828 5.83 -23.14 -1.51
CA ALA A 828 6.41 -22.33 -2.57
C ALA A 828 7.07 -23.17 -3.68
N ASP A 829 6.31 -23.49 -4.71
CA ASP A 829 6.63 -24.43 -5.78
C ASP A 829 7.08 -23.76 -7.08
N SER A 830 7.33 -24.56 -8.12
CA SER A 830 7.77 -24.03 -9.42
C SER A 830 6.76 -23.08 -10.10
N ASP A 831 5.48 -23.13 -9.77
CA ASP A 831 4.48 -22.26 -10.36
C ASP A 831 4.59 -20.83 -9.83
N LEU A 832 5.03 -20.61 -8.57
CA LEU A 832 5.23 -19.27 -8.02
C LEU A 832 6.18 -18.39 -8.84
N ARG A 833 7.06 -18.95 -9.68
CA ARG A 833 7.86 -18.12 -10.62
C ARG A 833 7.01 -17.25 -11.55
N ASN A 834 5.75 -17.65 -11.75
CA ASN A 834 4.76 -17.02 -12.61
C ASN A 834 3.92 -15.97 -11.87
N TYR A 835 4.34 -15.59 -10.64
CA TYR A 835 3.71 -14.52 -9.85
C TYR A 835 3.68 -13.18 -10.58
N ARG A 836 4.65 -12.97 -11.48
CA ARG A 836 4.71 -11.79 -12.33
C ARG A 836 3.69 -11.90 -13.44
N MET A 837 2.93 -10.83 -13.61
CA MET A 837 2.10 -10.63 -14.79
C MET A 837 2.76 -9.57 -15.70
N LYS A 838 2.34 -9.47 -16.96
CA LYS A 838 2.69 -8.35 -17.84
C LYS A 838 1.44 -7.90 -18.59
N TRP A 839 1.33 -6.60 -18.79
CA TRP A 839 0.30 -6.02 -19.64
C TRP A 839 0.69 -6.13 -21.12
N GLU A 840 -0.14 -6.77 -21.94
CA GLU A 840 -0.02 -6.77 -23.41
C GLU A 840 -1.28 -6.19 -24.04
N GLY A 841 -1.41 -4.87 -23.98
CA GLY A 841 -2.45 -4.13 -24.69
C GLY A 841 -3.81 -4.06 -23.98
N PRO A 842 -4.79 -3.42 -24.63
CA PRO A 842 -6.03 -2.89 -24.02
C PRO A 842 -7.01 -3.94 -23.46
N SER A 843 -6.82 -5.22 -23.75
CA SER A 843 -7.83 -6.25 -23.48
C SER A 843 -7.26 -7.68 -23.37
N VAL A 844 -5.93 -7.85 -23.31
CA VAL A 844 -5.37 -9.18 -23.00
C VAL A 844 -5.23 -9.26 -21.50
N LEU A 845 -6.15 -10.01 -20.89
CA LEU A 845 -6.05 -10.38 -19.50
C LEU A 845 -4.86 -11.33 -19.32
N GLN A 846 -3.86 -10.80 -18.60
CA GLN A 846 -2.96 -11.54 -17.73
C GLN A 846 -2.30 -12.78 -18.34
N ASN A 847 -1.32 -12.55 -19.21
CA ASN A 847 -0.31 -13.57 -19.45
C ASN A 847 0.62 -13.60 -18.22
N ARG A 848 0.71 -14.76 -17.55
CA ARG A 848 1.70 -14.97 -16.50
C ARG A 848 3.08 -15.08 -17.13
N PHE A 849 4.07 -14.40 -16.57
CA PHE A 849 5.44 -14.44 -17.04
C PHE A 849 6.36 -14.98 -15.95
N PRO A 850 7.35 -15.80 -16.30
CA PRO A 850 8.38 -16.16 -15.34
C PRO A 850 9.23 -14.93 -15.02
N TYR A 851 9.62 -14.78 -13.76
CA TYR A 851 10.78 -13.97 -13.43
C TYR A 851 12.05 -14.59 -14.05
N PRO A 852 13.08 -13.77 -14.35
CA PRO A 852 14.37 -14.31 -14.79
C PRO A 852 14.91 -15.34 -13.77
N PRO A 853 15.38 -16.52 -14.21
CA PRO A 853 15.80 -17.61 -13.30
C PRO A 853 16.82 -17.18 -12.25
N GLU A 854 17.70 -16.24 -12.59
CA GLU A 854 18.72 -15.65 -11.72
C GLU A 854 18.15 -14.82 -10.56
N MET A 855 16.92 -14.32 -10.67
CA MET A 855 16.27 -13.55 -9.59
C MET A 855 15.53 -14.45 -8.60
N ASN A 856 15.22 -15.71 -8.94
CA ASN A 856 14.41 -16.65 -8.12
C ASN A 856 13.38 -15.94 -7.23
N PHE A 857 12.54 -15.10 -7.85
CA PHE A 857 11.57 -14.25 -7.18
C PHE A 857 10.15 -14.63 -7.64
N PRO A 858 9.16 -14.70 -6.75
CA PRO A 858 9.32 -14.96 -5.32
C PRO A 858 10.17 -16.22 -5.07
N LEU A 859 10.70 -16.37 -3.85
CA LEU A 859 11.49 -17.56 -3.49
C LEU A 859 10.63 -18.82 -3.64
N HIS A 860 11.11 -19.77 -4.43
CA HIS A 860 10.43 -21.04 -4.64
C HIS A 860 11.40 -22.22 -4.83
N ASP A 861 10.87 -23.44 -4.80
CA ASP A 861 11.56 -24.67 -5.17
C ASP A 861 11.14 -25.13 -6.59
N PRO A 862 12.01 -25.04 -7.60
CA PRO A 862 11.65 -25.34 -8.98
C PRO A 862 11.53 -26.85 -9.28
N ARG A 863 11.80 -27.74 -8.32
CA ARG A 863 11.75 -29.20 -8.54
C ARG A 863 10.34 -29.76 -8.45
N PHE A 864 9.49 -29.09 -7.71
CA PHE A 864 8.17 -29.60 -7.34
C PHE A 864 7.09 -28.71 -7.91
N LYS A 865 5.92 -29.31 -8.07
CA LYS A 865 4.72 -28.61 -8.48
C LYS A 865 3.56 -29.15 -7.64
N ASP A 866 2.88 -28.26 -6.95
CA ASP A 866 1.60 -28.57 -6.34
C ASP A 866 0.46 -28.10 -7.27
N ASN A 867 -0.78 -28.39 -6.90
CA ASN A 867 -1.94 -28.04 -7.74
C ASN A 867 -2.45 -26.62 -7.46
N TRP A 868 -1.74 -25.86 -6.64
CA TRP A 868 -2.17 -24.60 -6.08
C TRP A 868 -1.16 -23.51 -6.46
N PHE A 869 -1.61 -22.26 -6.45
CA PHE A 869 -0.76 -21.14 -6.87
C PHE A 869 -0.40 -20.20 -5.72
N VAL A 870 -1.34 -20.03 -4.81
CA VAL A 870 -1.21 -19.33 -3.52
C VAL A 870 -2.03 -20.13 -2.51
N VAL A 871 -2.44 -19.53 -1.40
CA VAL A 871 -3.46 -20.08 -0.51
C VAL A 871 -4.67 -20.66 -1.28
N ASP A 872 -5.08 -21.87 -0.94
CA ASP A 872 -6.22 -22.56 -1.55
C ASP A 872 -7.13 -23.15 -0.47
N TYR A 873 -8.17 -23.86 -0.87
CA TYR A 873 -9.20 -24.38 0.00
C TYR A 873 -8.58 -25.34 1.02
N ALA A 874 -9.07 -25.28 2.25
CA ALA A 874 -8.63 -26.16 3.32
C ALA A 874 -9.03 -27.62 2.99
N GLY A 875 -8.18 -28.57 3.36
CA GLY A 875 -8.44 -30.00 3.29
C GLY A 875 -8.22 -30.64 1.92
N GLN A 876 -7.55 -29.96 0.99
CA GLN A 876 -7.29 -30.48 -0.35
C GLN A 876 -6.11 -31.47 -0.40
N THR A 877 -5.25 -31.47 0.62
CA THR A 877 -4.09 -32.37 0.70
C THR A 877 -4.45 -33.77 1.23
N GLU A 878 -3.55 -34.73 1.00
CA GLU A 878 -3.61 -36.04 1.65
C GLU A 878 -3.29 -35.96 3.13
N ALA A 879 -4.02 -36.74 3.92
CA ALA A 879 -3.87 -36.72 5.36
C ALA A 879 -2.65 -37.51 5.85
N ASN A 880 -2.09 -37.11 6.99
CA ASN A 880 -1.12 -37.90 7.71
C ASN A 880 -1.74 -39.14 8.37
N ALA A 881 -0.95 -39.93 9.11
CA ALA A 881 -1.43 -41.18 9.71
C ALA A 881 -2.60 -41.01 10.69
N TRP A 882 -2.83 -39.80 11.21
CA TRP A 882 -3.93 -39.46 12.12
C TRP A 882 -5.05 -38.67 11.45
N GLY A 883 -5.12 -38.66 10.12
CA GLY A 883 -6.23 -38.04 9.40
C GLY A 883 -6.19 -36.51 9.37
N LEU A 884 -5.10 -35.88 9.84
CA LEU A 884 -4.91 -34.43 9.75
C LEU A 884 -4.39 -34.06 8.37
N LYS A 885 -4.89 -32.96 7.83
CA LYS A 885 -4.53 -32.38 6.53
C LYS A 885 -3.88 -31.02 6.72
N ASP A 886 -3.15 -30.60 5.69
CA ASP A 886 -2.54 -29.26 5.57
C ASP A 886 -1.60 -28.92 6.75
N MET A 887 -1.08 -29.92 7.44
CA MET A 887 -0.24 -29.71 8.64
C MET A 887 1.04 -28.93 8.34
N VAL A 888 1.52 -28.93 7.09
CA VAL A 888 2.76 -28.25 6.70
C VAL A 888 2.58 -27.65 5.32
N GLY A 889 1.75 -26.61 5.19
CA GLY A 889 1.50 -25.90 3.95
C GLY A 889 0.26 -25.01 4.07
N ASN A 890 -0.13 -24.35 2.98
CA ASN A 890 -1.24 -23.39 2.92
C ASN A 890 -0.98 -22.18 3.83
N VAL A 891 -1.18 -22.27 5.15
CA VAL A 891 -0.79 -21.23 6.11
C VAL A 891 0.04 -21.81 7.25
N SER A 892 1.00 -21.03 7.77
CA SER A 892 1.62 -21.35 9.06
C SER A 892 0.57 -21.23 10.16
N GLU A 893 0.77 -21.89 11.29
CA GLU A 893 -0.27 -21.98 12.33
C GLU A 893 0.17 -21.48 13.69
N TRP A 894 -0.63 -20.61 14.30
CA TRP A 894 -0.43 -20.16 15.66
C TRP A 894 -0.51 -21.31 16.68
N THR A 895 0.42 -21.28 17.63
CA THR A 895 0.37 -22.06 18.87
C THR A 895 0.22 -21.12 20.06
N ARG A 896 -0.25 -21.64 21.20
CA ARG A 896 -0.34 -20.84 22.45
C ARG A 896 1.02 -20.62 23.13
N SER A 897 2.07 -21.32 22.68
CA SER A 897 3.40 -21.27 23.30
C SER A 897 4.07 -19.90 23.14
N VAL A 898 4.71 -19.44 24.21
CA VAL A 898 5.68 -18.34 24.15
C VAL A 898 6.96 -18.84 23.47
N TYR A 899 7.57 -17.98 22.66
CA TYR A 899 8.82 -18.30 21.97
C TYR A 899 9.98 -18.45 22.98
N ALA A 900 10.34 -19.70 23.27
CA ALA A 900 11.43 -20.05 24.17
C ALA A 900 12.49 -20.91 23.47
N ALA A 901 13.74 -20.83 23.95
CA ALA A 901 14.80 -21.74 23.55
C ALA A 901 14.47 -23.19 23.95
N TYR A 902 14.88 -24.15 23.13
CA TYR A 902 14.80 -25.56 23.50
C TYR A 902 15.97 -25.94 24.43
N PRO A 903 15.83 -27.02 25.24
CA PRO A 903 14.54 -27.62 25.62
C PRO A 903 13.76 -26.64 26.50
N TYR A 904 12.42 -26.71 26.51
CA TYR A 904 11.60 -25.77 27.28
C TYR A 904 12.06 -25.70 28.75
N PRO A 905 12.40 -24.52 29.28
CA PRO A 905 12.92 -24.38 30.63
C PRO A 905 11.86 -24.60 31.74
N GLY A 906 10.65 -25.04 31.40
CA GLY A 906 9.53 -25.29 32.32
C GLY A 906 8.83 -24.04 32.84
N ALA A 907 9.51 -22.88 32.85
CA ALA A 907 8.94 -21.55 33.09
C ALA A 907 9.01 -20.70 31.82
N GLU A 908 8.04 -19.79 31.62
CA GLU A 908 8.10 -18.86 30.49
C GLU A 908 9.28 -17.88 30.67
N PRO A 909 10.05 -17.59 29.59
CA PRO A 909 11.17 -16.66 29.65
C PRO A 909 10.71 -15.24 30.00
N GLU A 910 11.39 -14.59 30.94
CA GLU A 910 11.06 -13.24 31.41
C GLU A 910 11.18 -12.21 30.27
N GLY A 911 10.15 -11.39 30.07
CA GLY A 911 10.14 -10.28 29.10
C GLY A 911 9.89 -10.67 27.64
N GLU A 912 9.92 -11.96 27.29
CA GLU A 912 9.54 -12.44 25.97
C GLU A 912 8.02 -12.62 25.88
N THR A 913 7.43 -12.05 24.84
CA THR A 913 5.97 -12.01 24.65
C THR A 913 5.54 -12.63 23.34
N ARG A 914 6.48 -12.86 22.42
CA ARG A 914 6.18 -13.40 21.10
C ARG A 914 5.64 -14.82 21.19
N LYS A 915 4.72 -15.12 20.29
CA LYS A 915 4.07 -16.42 20.15
C LYS A 915 4.62 -17.15 18.94
N VAL A 916 4.58 -18.47 19.00
CA VAL A 916 5.16 -19.31 17.95
C VAL A 916 4.12 -19.69 16.91
N ALA A 917 4.46 -19.46 15.63
CA ALA A 917 3.79 -20.07 14.49
C ALA A 917 4.62 -21.26 13.96
N ARG A 918 3.94 -22.34 13.54
CA ARG A 918 4.54 -23.62 13.16
C ARG A 918 4.22 -24.02 11.73
N GLY A 919 5.00 -24.95 11.18
CA GLY A 919 4.79 -25.52 9.85
C GLY A 919 5.41 -24.67 8.74
N GLY A 920 4.59 -24.30 7.76
CA GLY A 920 4.96 -23.46 6.62
C GLY A 920 3.73 -23.07 5.83
N SER A 921 3.84 -22.03 5.02
CA SER A 921 2.74 -21.53 4.18
C SER A 921 2.99 -21.78 2.69
N TRP A 922 2.01 -21.42 1.86
CA TRP A 922 2.16 -21.35 0.39
C TRP A 922 3.35 -20.48 -0.06
N ALA A 923 3.83 -19.57 0.80
CA ALA A 923 4.97 -18.68 0.51
C ALA A 923 6.33 -19.24 0.96
N ASP A 924 6.34 -20.41 1.62
CA ASP A 924 7.55 -21.03 2.17
C ASP A 924 8.03 -22.19 1.29
N ARG A 925 9.35 -22.26 1.04
CA ARG A 925 9.96 -23.41 0.36
C ARG A 925 10.00 -24.61 1.30
N PRO A 926 10.17 -25.85 0.80
CA PRO A 926 10.34 -27.03 1.66
C PRO A 926 11.49 -26.90 2.69
N VAL A 927 12.59 -26.23 2.36
CA VAL A 927 13.70 -25.94 3.30
C VAL A 927 13.31 -25.00 4.46
N ASP A 928 12.16 -24.32 4.34
CA ASP A 928 11.60 -23.34 5.28
C ASP A 928 10.31 -23.80 5.94
N ALA A 929 9.86 -24.99 5.60
CA ALA A 929 8.68 -25.61 6.15
C ALA A 929 9.07 -26.94 6.81
N GLY A 930 8.26 -27.43 7.72
CA GLY A 930 8.50 -28.72 8.38
C GLY A 930 7.89 -28.80 9.76
N ALA A 931 7.84 -30.00 10.32
CA ALA A 931 7.26 -30.24 11.63
C ALA A 931 8.00 -29.48 12.76
N SER A 932 9.31 -29.27 12.61
CA SER A 932 10.16 -28.60 13.60
C SER A 932 10.34 -27.11 13.36
N VAL A 933 9.91 -26.54 12.23
CA VAL A 933 10.09 -25.12 11.92
C VAL A 933 9.26 -24.24 12.86
N ARG A 934 9.86 -23.13 13.28
CA ARG A 934 9.27 -22.16 14.22
C ARG A 934 9.40 -20.75 13.65
N ARG A 935 8.40 -19.90 13.84
CA ARG A 935 8.49 -18.46 13.60
C ARG A 935 7.94 -17.73 14.81
N ALA A 936 8.53 -16.60 15.17
CA ALA A 936 8.17 -15.84 16.36
C ALA A 936 7.62 -14.46 15.97
N TYR A 937 6.41 -14.17 16.44
CA TYR A 937 5.70 -12.94 16.11
C TYR A 937 5.06 -12.35 17.37
N GLN A 938 4.76 -11.06 17.35
CA GLN A 938 4.03 -10.44 18.47
C GLN A 938 2.63 -11.05 18.58
N PRO A 939 2.07 -11.22 19.79
CA PRO A 939 0.80 -11.90 19.99
C PRO A 939 -0.39 -11.17 19.34
N TRP A 940 -0.28 -9.85 19.17
CA TRP A 940 -1.23 -8.95 18.50
C TRP A 940 -0.91 -8.72 17.01
N GLN A 941 0.19 -9.25 16.49
CA GLN A 941 0.57 -9.05 15.08
C GLN A 941 -0.29 -9.94 14.17
N LYS A 942 -0.90 -9.32 13.16
CA LYS A 942 -1.64 -10.01 12.08
C LYS A 942 -0.67 -10.31 10.94
N VAL A 943 -0.42 -11.59 10.67
CA VAL A 943 0.55 -12.03 9.66
C VAL A 943 -0.17 -12.60 8.45
N PHE A 944 0.24 -12.21 7.25
CA PHE A 944 -0.44 -12.50 5.97
C PHE A 944 -0.64 -13.98 5.65
N ASP A 945 0.25 -14.83 6.13
CA ASP A 945 0.32 -16.26 5.83
C ASP A 945 0.26 -17.12 7.10
N VAL A 946 -0.20 -16.55 8.22
CA VAL A 946 -0.40 -17.27 9.48
C VAL A 946 -1.89 -17.32 9.81
N GLY A 947 -2.40 -18.55 9.86
CA GLY A 947 -3.71 -18.92 10.38
C GLY A 947 -3.59 -19.70 11.67
N PHE A 948 -4.54 -20.62 11.91
CA PHE A 948 -4.49 -21.50 13.08
C PHE A 948 -5.43 -22.69 12.93
N ARG A 949 -5.20 -23.72 13.75
CA ARG A 949 -6.15 -24.80 14.02
C ARG A 949 -6.40 -24.91 15.53
N VAL A 950 -7.52 -25.49 15.90
CA VAL A 950 -7.92 -25.64 17.31
C VAL A 950 -7.77 -27.07 17.80
N ILE A 951 -7.61 -27.21 19.11
CA ILE A 951 -7.71 -28.49 19.83
C ILE A 951 -8.80 -28.45 20.89
N VAL A 952 -9.32 -29.62 21.24
CA VAL A 952 -10.21 -29.84 22.38
C VAL A 952 -9.50 -30.74 23.38
N GLU A 953 -9.21 -30.19 24.56
CA GLU A 953 -8.56 -30.93 25.66
C GLU A 953 -9.61 -31.72 26.47
N VAL A 954 -9.24 -32.91 26.93
CA VAL A 954 -10.02 -33.67 27.93
C VAL A 954 -9.67 -33.22 29.35
N GLU A 955 -10.66 -33.20 30.23
CA GLU A 955 -10.49 -32.81 31.65
C GLU A 955 -9.42 -33.60 32.40
#